data_AF-A0AAF0R9I0-F1
#
_entry.id   AF-A0AAF0R9I0-F1
#
_cell.length_a   1.000
_cell.length_b   1.000
_cell.length_c   1.000
_cell.angle_alpha   90.00
_cell.angle_beta   90.00
_cell.angle_gamma   90.00
#
_symmetry.space_group_name_H-M   'P 1'
#
loop_
_entity.id
_entity.type
_entity.pdbx_description
1 polymer ?
#
loop_
_entity_poly.entity_id
_entity_poly.type
_entity_poly.pdbx_seq_one_letter_code
_entity_poly.pdbx_strand_id
1 'polypeptide(L)'
;MLVSRRHLVGEWRLLHKSIGITAMHMQLLHNNKVVIFDRTDFGRSNLSLPRGRCRYNSHDLVLHKDCSAHSVLYDIGSNTFRPLMVQTDTWCSSGAVLPNGTLVQTGGYNDGDHIIRTIAPCTGENCDWFELPRTLIQRRWYSTDHILPDARIIVIGGRKQYNYEFYPKNYRGNSAFRLQFLKSTRDRKDENNLYPFVFLLPDGNLLIFANTRAIILNYKKNQVLRELPSIPGDEPRNYPSTGSAVLLPLDENRPMEAEIMVCGGAPRRAYGLTANMVYMKALSSCGRISVSDDHGRWKMETMPTPRVMSDMIILPNGDILIINGASRGTAGWDNARSPVTRPVIYRPNMRRYNRFSIMKASSRPRLYHSSAILMTDGRVLVGGSNPQENYNFTGVEFPTDLSLEAFYPPFLARKHKHLKPTVLSMDEILIYKKSFSATFTVPRFLRMGTVSIRIIAPSFTTHSFSMNQRMVVLKGVVVVAVSANTYKFTAFGPSTKEIAPPGYYLLFVVHAGIPSSGLTKMRERNVGKCLLFLLCLNVVSSVVIAAAPPTCPADTGSDCGSDSGEWEGEFFPGIPKIKYEGPSSKNPLSFKWYNAEEEILGEKMKDWMRFSVAFWHTFRGTGADPFGAPTKTWPWEDGTNSLAMAKRRLRANFEFLEKLGVERWCFHDRDIAPEGKTLEETNANLDEVVALAKELQGDKIHLLWGTAQLFLQPRYMHGAATSSELGVYAYAAAQVKKAMEVTHHLGGENYVFWGGREGYQSLLNTDMERELNHMARFMEAAVAYKKKIGFNGTLLIEPKPQEPTKHQYDWDAATSANFLRKYGLIGEFKLNIECNHATLAGHSCHHELETARINGLLGNIDANSGDPQIGWDTDQFLMDVAEATLVMQTVIKNGGLAPGGFNFDAKLRRESTDVEDLFIAHIAGMDTLARGLRNAAKLIEDGSLSDLVRKRYQSFDSELGAAIESGKADFELLEKKALEWGEPKVPSGKQELAEMIFQSAL
;
A
#
# COMPACT_ATOMS: atom_id res chain seq x y z
N MET A 1 47.90 -18.15 20.73
CA MET A 1 47.40 -18.30 22.12
C MET A 1 46.47 -19.49 22.20
N LEU A 2 46.58 -20.31 23.24
CA LEU A 2 45.77 -21.51 23.43
C LEU A 2 44.36 -21.13 23.91
N VAL A 3 43.33 -21.45 23.13
CA VAL A 3 41.94 -21.34 23.58
C VAL A 3 41.62 -22.57 24.43
N SER A 4 41.51 -22.37 25.75
CA SER A 4 41.01 -23.38 26.70
C SER A 4 39.68 -23.97 26.21
N ARG A 5 39.46 -25.28 26.41
CA ARG A 5 38.25 -26.03 26.00
C ARG A 5 36.97 -25.65 26.76
N ARG A 6 36.76 -24.36 27.10
CA ARG A 6 35.46 -23.85 27.54
C ARG A 6 34.44 -24.09 26.42
N HIS A 7 33.28 -24.66 26.77
CA HIS A 7 32.31 -25.20 25.82
C HIS A 7 31.98 -24.20 24.68
N LEU A 8 32.27 -24.59 23.44
CA LEU A 8 31.84 -23.84 22.26
C LEU A 8 30.31 -23.79 22.22
N VAL A 9 29.77 -22.58 22.10
CA VAL A 9 28.31 -22.32 22.13
C VAL A 9 27.73 -22.18 20.72
N GLY A 10 26.40 -22.21 20.64
CA GLY A 10 25.64 -22.28 19.40
C GLY A 10 25.37 -23.72 18.99
N GLU A 11 24.22 -23.96 18.37
CA GLU A 11 23.77 -25.28 17.94
C GLU A 11 23.39 -25.26 16.45
N TRP A 12 23.41 -26.43 15.82
CA TRP A 12 23.11 -26.61 14.40
C TRP A 12 22.05 -27.69 14.27
N ARG A 13 21.07 -27.49 13.39
CA ARG A 13 20.01 -28.45 13.07
C ARG A 13 19.79 -28.51 11.57
N LEU A 14 19.90 -29.69 10.99
CA LEU A 14 19.44 -29.95 9.62
C LEU A 14 17.91 -29.81 9.56
N LEU A 15 17.42 -29.02 8.61
CA LEU A 15 16.00 -28.79 8.35
C LEU A 15 15.53 -29.68 7.20
N HIS A 16 16.31 -29.70 6.12
CA HIS A 16 16.08 -30.49 4.91
C HIS A 16 17.39 -31.06 4.36
N LYS A 17 17.38 -32.32 3.92
CA LYS A 17 18.53 -32.94 3.24
C LYS A 17 18.77 -32.35 1.84
N SER A 18 17.69 -31.94 1.18
CA SER A 18 17.64 -31.27 -0.13
C SER A 18 16.38 -30.42 -0.19
N ILE A 19 16.44 -29.23 -0.79
CA ILE A 19 15.27 -28.46 -1.28
C ILE A 19 15.17 -28.44 -2.81
N GLY A 20 15.95 -29.27 -3.50
CA GLY A 20 16.01 -29.36 -4.96
C GLY A 20 17.01 -28.42 -5.64
N ILE A 21 17.26 -27.25 -5.04
CA ILE A 21 18.10 -26.16 -5.57
C ILE A 21 19.21 -25.76 -4.59
N THR A 22 20.23 -25.02 -5.05
CA THR A 22 21.13 -24.31 -4.13
C THR A 22 20.44 -23.05 -3.58
N ALA A 23 20.90 -22.53 -2.45
CA ALA A 23 20.41 -21.25 -1.91
C ALA A 23 21.36 -20.10 -2.29
N MET A 24 21.52 -19.84 -3.59
CA MET A 24 22.34 -18.71 -4.05
C MET A 24 21.78 -17.38 -3.53
N HIS A 25 20.45 -17.24 -3.55
CA HIS A 25 19.73 -16.08 -3.05
C HIS A 25 18.68 -16.47 -2.01
N MET A 26 18.52 -15.64 -0.97
CA MET A 26 17.46 -15.79 0.03
C MET A 26 16.89 -14.44 0.49
N GLN A 27 15.56 -14.37 0.64
CA GLN A 27 14.82 -13.26 1.24
C GLN A 27 13.71 -13.77 2.15
N LEU A 28 13.62 -13.24 3.38
CA LEU A 28 12.45 -13.43 4.26
C LEU A 28 11.32 -12.46 3.88
N LEU A 29 10.10 -12.97 3.72
CA LEU A 29 8.87 -12.20 3.53
C LEU A 29 8.11 -12.00 4.86
N HIS A 30 7.12 -11.10 4.88
CA HIS A 30 6.34 -10.77 6.08
C HIS A 30 5.33 -11.84 6.51
N ASN A 31 5.03 -12.80 5.64
CA ASN A 31 4.14 -13.94 5.90
C ASN A 31 4.89 -15.17 6.49
N ASN A 32 6.07 -14.97 7.10
CA ASN A 32 6.92 -16.04 7.68
C ASN A 32 7.44 -17.08 6.66
N LYS A 33 7.42 -16.76 5.36
CA LYS A 33 8.00 -17.59 4.30
C LYS A 33 9.28 -16.97 3.74
N VAL A 34 10.17 -17.82 3.24
CA VAL A 34 11.44 -17.44 2.61
C VAL A 34 11.34 -17.78 1.12
N VAL A 35 11.64 -16.80 0.26
CA VAL A 35 11.90 -17.07 -1.16
C VAL A 35 13.37 -17.45 -1.28
N ILE A 36 13.63 -18.64 -1.81
CA ILE A 36 14.97 -19.18 -2.08
C ILE A 36 15.05 -19.42 -3.58
N PHE A 37 16.16 -19.06 -4.22
CA PHE A 37 16.33 -19.27 -5.65
C PHE A 37 17.78 -19.39 -6.10
N ASP A 38 17.92 -19.88 -7.32
CA ASP A 38 19.15 -20.19 -8.04
C ASP A 38 19.01 -19.77 -9.52
N ARG A 39 20.11 -19.88 -10.27
CA ARG A 39 20.16 -19.68 -11.71
C ARG A 39 19.45 -20.80 -12.47
N THR A 40 18.95 -20.50 -13.67
CA THR A 40 18.14 -21.46 -14.44
C THR A 40 18.95 -22.39 -15.36
N ASP A 41 20.21 -22.06 -15.60
CA ASP A 41 21.09 -22.70 -16.59
C ASP A 41 22.21 -23.54 -15.93
N PHE A 42 21.91 -24.19 -14.80
CA PHE A 42 22.75 -25.23 -14.18
C PHE A 42 22.43 -26.67 -14.67
N GLY A 43 21.46 -26.81 -15.58
CA GLY A 43 20.81 -28.09 -15.89
C GLY A 43 19.65 -28.41 -14.93
N ARG A 44 19.13 -29.64 -14.96
CA ARG A 44 17.93 -30.02 -14.21
C ARG A 44 18.18 -29.96 -12.70
N SER A 45 17.35 -29.22 -11.96
CA SER A 45 17.34 -29.25 -10.50
C SER A 45 16.72 -30.54 -9.97
N ASN A 46 16.91 -30.82 -8.69
CA ASN A 46 16.37 -32.00 -8.00
C ASN A 46 14.97 -31.73 -7.41
N LEU A 47 14.13 -30.96 -8.15
CA LEU A 47 12.74 -30.67 -7.83
C LEU A 47 11.96 -30.37 -9.12
N SER A 48 10.90 -31.14 -9.40
CA SER A 48 10.02 -30.89 -10.55
C SER A 48 9.05 -29.72 -10.33
N LEU A 49 8.71 -29.02 -11.41
CA LEU A 49 7.58 -28.09 -11.43
C LEU A 49 6.23 -28.85 -11.35
N PRO A 50 5.19 -28.25 -10.74
CA PRO A 50 3.91 -28.92 -10.53
C PRO A 50 3.10 -29.01 -11.84
N ARG A 51 2.20 -29.99 -11.91
CA ARG A 51 1.24 -30.21 -13.03
C ARG A 51 1.90 -30.31 -14.42
N GLY A 52 3.16 -30.74 -14.49
CA GLY A 52 3.89 -30.86 -15.77
C GLY A 52 4.26 -29.54 -16.44
N ARG A 53 4.21 -28.41 -15.72
CA ARG A 53 4.71 -27.12 -16.23
C ARG A 53 6.20 -27.26 -16.59
N CYS A 54 6.60 -26.65 -17.71
CA CYS A 54 8.00 -26.56 -18.12
C CYS A 54 8.30 -25.13 -18.59
N ARG A 55 9.50 -24.66 -18.28
CA ARG A 55 10.12 -23.46 -18.86
C ARG A 55 10.62 -23.82 -20.26
N TYR A 56 10.32 -22.97 -21.23
CA TYR A 56 10.76 -23.11 -22.62
C TYR A 56 11.54 -21.85 -23.00
N ASN A 57 12.84 -21.99 -23.29
CA ASN A 57 13.71 -20.85 -23.56
C ASN A 57 14.86 -21.21 -24.51
N SER A 58 14.78 -20.76 -25.76
CA SER A 58 15.84 -20.93 -26.76
C SER A 58 17.16 -20.25 -26.40
N HIS A 59 17.17 -19.31 -25.44
CA HIS A 59 18.37 -18.62 -24.98
C HIS A 59 19.07 -19.32 -23.82
N ASP A 60 18.45 -20.33 -23.20
CA ASP A 60 19.09 -21.08 -22.12
C ASP A 60 20.29 -21.87 -22.64
N LEU A 61 21.40 -21.83 -21.88
CA LEU A 61 22.69 -22.38 -22.31
C LEU A 61 22.81 -23.89 -22.08
N VAL A 62 21.87 -24.52 -21.33
CA VAL A 62 21.93 -25.94 -20.97
C VAL A 62 20.63 -26.68 -21.27
N LEU A 63 19.46 -26.07 -21.09
CA LEU A 63 18.15 -26.70 -21.28
C LEU A 63 17.11 -25.76 -21.93
N HIS A 64 16.92 -25.89 -23.25
CA HIS A 64 15.86 -25.17 -23.97
C HIS A 64 14.44 -25.57 -23.54
N LYS A 65 14.27 -26.76 -22.94
CA LYS A 65 13.07 -27.20 -22.23
C LYS A 65 13.48 -27.76 -20.88
N ASP A 66 13.05 -27.11 -19.81
CA ASP A 66 13.27 -27.57 -18.44
C ASP A 66 11.95 -27.67 -17.68
N CYS A 67 11.71 -28.81 -17.02
CA CYS A 67 10.52 -29.06 -16.22
C CYS A 67 10.86 -29.15 -14.71
N SER A 68 12.09 -28.77 -14.34
CA SER A 68 12.55 -28.60 -12.96
C SER A 68 12.40 -27.14 -12.50
N ALA A 69 12.40 -26.95 -11.18
CA ALA A 69 12.20 -25.65 -10.54
C ALA A 69 13.52 -25.09 -10.01
N HIS A 70 13.83 -23.83 -10.32
CA HIS A 70 15.04 -23.11 -9.85
C HIS A 70 14.74 -22.10 -8.73
N SER A 71 13.52 -22.13 -8.19
CA SER A 71 13.12 -21.36 -7.02
C SER A 71 12.15 -22.16 -6.16
N VAL A 72 12.16 -21.92 -4.85
CA VAL A 72 11.21 -22.47 -3.89
C VAL A 72 10.71 -21.42 -2.90
N LEU A 73 9.47 -21.58 -2.46
CA LEU A 73 8.91 -20.89 -1.30
C LEU A 73 8.99 -21.84 -0.10
N TYR A 74 9.87 -21.55 0.86
CA TYR A 74 10.04 -22.31 2.10
C TYR A 74 9.26 -21.66 3.25
N ASP A 75 8.48 -22.43 3.99
CA ASP A 75 7.70 -21.96 5.14
C ASP A 75 8.40 -22.35 6.46
N ILE A 76 8.69 -21.34 7.28
CA ILE A 76 9.46 -21.51 8.53
C ILE A 76 8.62 -22.22 9.61
N GLY A 77 7.29 -22.08 9.57
CA GLY A 77 6.37 -22.61 10.57
C GLY A 77 6.09 -24.09 10.38
N SER A 78 5.74 -24.50 9.16
CA SER A 78 5.54 -25.93 8.81
C SER A 78 6.85 -26.69 8.57
N ASN A 79 7.96 -25.98 8.31
CA ASN A 79 9.19 -26.54 7.76
C ASN A 79 8.95 -27.29 6.43
N THR A 80 8.03 -26.83 5.59
CA THR A 80 7.82 -27.37 4.22
C THR A 80 8.30 -26.38 3.16
N PHE A 81 8.42 -26.83 1.91
CA PHE A 81 8.69 -25.96 0.77
C PHE A 81 7.86 -26.39 -0.44
N ARG A 82 7.60 -25.47 -1.37
CA ARG A 82 7.03 -25.76 -2.68
C ARG A 82 7.84 -25.11 -3.81
N PRO A 83 7.86 -25.68 -5.02
CA PRO A 83 8.46 -25.04 -6.19
C PRO A 83 7.79 -23.69 -6.53
N LEU A 84 8.59 -22.84 -7.16
CA LEU A 84 8.22 -21.62 -7.88
C LEU A 84 8.80 -21.71 -9.30
N MET A 85 8.09 -21.15 -10.28
CA MET A 85 8.55 -21.07 -11.67
C MET A 85 9.15 -19.69 -11.92
N VAL A 86 10.44 -19.65 -12.25
CA VAL A 86 11.15 -18.48 -12.76
C VAL A 86 11.49 -18.72 -14.24
N GLN A 87 11.36 -17.72 -15.09
CA GLN A 87 11.39 -17.88 -16.55
C GLN A 87 12.73 -17.46 -17.18
N THR A 88 13.37 -16.42 -16.67
CA THR A 88 14.67 -15.93 -17.16
C THR A 88 15.75 -16.03 -16.09
N ASP A 89 17.03 -16.01 -16.46
CA ASP A 89 18.10 -16.40 -15.53
C ASP A 89 18.38 -15.38 -14.40
N THR A 90 18.42 -15.85 -13.15
CA THR A 90 18.69 -15.04 -11.95
C THR A 90 20.19 -14.96 -11.58
N TRP A 91 21.09 -15.63 -12.31
CA TRP A 91 22.48 -15.80 -11.89
C TRP A 91 23.16 -14.49 -11.46
N CYS A 92 23.59 -14.44 -10.19
CA CYS A 92 24.21 -13.27 -9.57
C CYS A 92 23.39 -11.95 -9.67
N SER A 93 22.07 -12.04 -9.54
CA SER A 93 21.17 -10.88 -9.37
C SER A 93 21.25 -10.22 -7.99
N SER A 94 20.66 -9.02 -7.86
CA SER A 94 20.39 -8.33 -6.58
C SER A 94 18.89 -8.24 -6.28
N GLY A 95 18.52 -7.67 -5.12
CA GLY A 95 17.11 -7.47 -4.77
C GLY A 95 16.85 -6.72 -3.46
N ALA A 96 15.59 -6.30 -3.27
CA ALA A 96 15.07 -5.63 -2.08
C ALA A 96 13.55 -5.84 -1.95
N VAL A 97 12.98 -5.53 -0.78
CA VAL A 97 11.54 -5.65 -0.51
C VAL A 97 10.88 -4.26 -0.45
N LEU A 98 9.78 -4.09 -1.17
CA LEU A 98 8.98 -2.87 -1.19
C LEU A 98 8.11 -2.72 0.08
N PRO A 99 7.57 -1.52 0.40
CA PRO A 99 6.73 -1.31 1.59
C PRO A 99 5.45 -2.15 1.64
N ASN A 100 4.98 -2.66 0.50
CA ASN A 100 3.84 -3.58 0.41
C ASN A 100 4.22 -5.06 0.66
N GLY A 101 5.48 -5.36 0.98
CA GLY A 101 5.98 -6.72 1.22
C GLY A 101 6.45 -7.48 -0.03
N THR A 102 6.27 -6.93 -1.24
CA THR A 102 6.71 -7.56 -2.50
C THR A 102 8.24 -7.59 -2.58
N LEU A 103 8.83 -8.77 -2.76
CA LEU A 103 10.23 -8.89 -3.15
C LEU A 103 10.36 -8.45 -4.62
N VAL A 104 11.27 -7.53 -4.85
CA VAL A 104 11.76 -7.13 -6.17
C VAL A 104 13.20 -7.64 -6.29
N GLN A 105 13.42 -8.50 -7.26
CA GLN A 105 14.73 -9.00 -7.65
C GLN A 105 15.10 -8.33 -8.98
N THR A 106 16.33 -7.80 -9.09
CA THR A 106 16.79 -7.07 -10.27
C THR A 106 17.98 -7.77 -10.93
N GLY A 107 17.94 -7.87 -12.26
CA GLY A 107 19.03 -8.43 -13.07
C GLY A 107 19.19 -9.94 -12.98
N GLY A 108 20.43 -10.38 -13.20
CA GLY A 108 20.78 -11.77 -13.48
C GLY A 108 21.85 -11.84 -14.58
N TYR A 109 21.87 -12.92 -15.35
CA TYR A 109 22.76 -13.12 -16.49
C TYR A 109 21.96 -13.38 -17.79
N ASN A 110 22.63 -13.34 -18.94
CA ASN A 110 22.08 -13.68 -20.25
C ASN A 110 20.72 -13.00 -20.57
N ASP A 111 19.62 -13.76 -20.62
CA ASP A 111 18.26 -13.26 -20.88
C ASP A 111 17.68 -12.47 -19.69
N GLY A 112 18.18 -12.74 -18.49
CA GLY A 112 17.79 -12.14 -17.23
C GLY A 112 18.43 -10.79 -16.89
N ASP A 113 19.50 -10.39 -17.57
CA ASP A 113 20.34 -9.28 -17.07
C ASP A 113 19.76 -7.87 -17.22
N HIS A 114 18.63 -7.71 -17.92
CA HIS A 114 17.79 -6.49 -17.94
C HIS A 114 16.39 -6.69 -17.32
N ILE A 115 16.13 -7.83 -16.67
CA ILE A 115 14.81 -8.21 -16.15
C ILE A 115 14.64 -7.74 -14.70
N ILE A 116 13.42 -7.38 -14.33
CA ILE A 116 13.01 -7.28 -12.92
C ILE A 116 11.99 -8.39 -12.66
N ARG A 117 12.18 -9.15 -11.59
CA ARG A 117 11.27 -10.22 -11.17
C ARG A 117 10.66 -9.85 -9.84
N THR A 118 9.37 -10.07 -9.71
CA THR A 118 8.61 -9.71 -8.52
C THR A 118 7.87 -10.91 -7.98
N ILE A 119 7.75 -11.02 -6.66
CA ILE A 119 6.91 -12.03 -6.01
C ILE A 119 6.18 -11.40 -4.82
N ALA A 120 4.87 -11.36 -4.93
CA ALA A 120 3.97 -10.88 -3.89
C ALA A 120 3.78 -11.97 -2.81
N PRO A 121 3.85 -11.65 -1.51
CA PRO A 121 3.63 -12.63 -0.45
C PRO A 121 2.18 -13.15 -0.44
N CYS A 122 2.00 -14.47 -0.49
CA CYS A 122 0.67 -15.09 -0.41
C CYS A 122 0.54 -16.15 0.70
N THR A 123 -0.70 -16.39 1.13
CA THR A 123 -1.07 -17.42 2.10
C THR A 123 -1.11 -18.81 1.45
N GLY A 124 -1.80 -18.96 0.32
CA GLY A 124 -1.96 -20.24 -0.41
C GLY A 124 -0.84 -20.59 -1.40
N GLU A 125 -1.19 -21.37 -2.43
CA GLU A 125 -0.25 -21.85 -3.46
C GLU A 125 -0.08 -20.89 -4.65
N ASN A 126 -1.01 -19.95 -4.84
CA ASN A 126 -1.17 -19.25 -6.13
C ASN A 126 -0.14 -18.14 -6.42
N CYS A 127 0.74 -17.74 -5.49
CA CYS A 127 1.84 -16.83 -5.82
C CYS A 127 3.00 -17.56 -6.51
N ASP A 128 3.42 -17.00 -7.64
CA ASP A 128 4.56 -17.42 -8.44
C ASP A 128 5.40 -16.17 -8.79
N TRP A 129 6.50 -16.30 -9.53
CA TRP A 129 7.23 -15.13 -10.02
C TRP A 129 6.48 -14.41 -11.15
N PHE A 130 6.43 -13.08 -11.07
CA PHE A 130 5.96 -12.20 -12.14
C PHE A 130 7.13 -11.37 -12.67
N GLU A 131 7.48 -11.58 -13.95
CA GLU A 131 8.64 -10.96 -14.60
C GLU A 131 8.25 -9.77 -15.47
N LEU A 132 9.03 -8.68 -15.33
CA LEU A 132 8.87 -7.42 -16.04
C LEU A 132 10.04 -7.27 -17.06
N PRO A 133 9.86 -7.70 -18.32
CA PRO A 133 10.94 -7.76 -19.29
C PRO A 133 11.46 -6.38 -19.70
N ARG A 134 12.78 -6.29 -19.96
CA ARG A 134 13.48 -5.07 -20.41
C ARG A 134 13.30 -3.84 -19.48
N THR A 135 13.02 -4.07 -18.20
CA THR A 135 12.72 -2.99 -17.25
C THR A 135 13.99 -2.26 -16.77
N LEU A 136 15.16 -2.89 -16.75
CA LEU A 136 16.42 -2.23 -16.41
C LEU A 136 17.09 -1.61 -17.64
N ILE A 137 17.81 -0.50 -17.45
CA ILE A 137 18.50 0.25 -18.53
C ILE A 137 19.87 -0.37 -18.85
N GLN A 138 20.45 -1.12 -17.91
CA GLN A 138 21.81 -1.67 -18.01
C GLN A 138 21.88 -3.12 -17.53
N ARG A 139 22.89 -3.87 -17.98
CA ARG A 139 23.13 -5.27 -17.60
C ARG A 139 23.45 -5.42 -16.12
N ARG A 140 22.47 -5.77 -15.29
CA ARG A 140 22.57 -5.91 -13.82
C ARG A 140 23.01 -7.31 -13.39
N TRP A 141 24.20 -7.69 -13.83
CA TRP A 141 24.89 -8.91 -13.37
C TRP A 141 25.91 -8.53 -12.29
N TYR A 142 25.81 -9.06 -11.06
CA TYR A 142 26.60 -8.63 -9.88
C TYR A 142 26.38 -7.16 -9.45
N SER A 143 25.16 -6.65 -9.54
CA SER A 143 24.73 -5.36 -8.98
C SER A 143 24.43 -5.43 -7.47
N THR A 144 24.26 -4.29 -6.81
CA THR A 144 23.76 -4.20 -5.42
C THR A 144 22.51 -3.34 -5.36
N ASP A 145 21.48 -3.82 -4.65
CA ASP A 145 20.22 -3.10 -4.42
C ASP A 145 20.16 -2.50 -3.02
N HIS A 146 19.47 -1.36 -2.87
CA HIS A 146 19.13 -0.80 -1.56
C HIS A 146 17.79 -0.04 -1.59
N ILE A 147 16.90 -0.31 -0.64
CA ILE A 147 15.65 0.44 -0.42
C ILE A 147 15.92 1.85 0.12
N LEU A 148 15.20 2.86 -0.36
CA LEU A 148 15.40 4.27 -0.03
C LEU A 148 14.27 4.86 0.83
N PRO A 149 14.49 6.02 1.49
CA PRO A 149 13.45 6.74 2.25
C PRO A 149 12.28 7.30 1.42
N ASP A 150 12.30 7.12 0.10
CA ASP A 150 11.18 7.40 -0.81
C ASP A 150 10.57 6.12 -1.42
N ALA A 151 10.79 4.98 -0.75
CA ALA A 151 10.33 3.64 -1.11
C ALA A 151 10.84 3.08 -2.46
N ARG A 152 11.69 3.81 -3.18
CA ARG A 152 12.34 3.32 -4.40
C ARG A 152 13.57 2.48 -4.04
N ILE A 153 13.88 1.52 -4.89
CA ILE A 153 15.09 0.71 -4.83
C ILE A 153 16.13 1.38 -5.74
N ILE A 154 17.34 1.63 -5.24
CA ILE A 154 18.49 2.02 -6.07
C ILE A 154 19.27 0.76 -6.44
N VAL A 155 19.58 0.61 -7.73
CA VAL A 155 20.31 -0.55 -8.29
C VAL A 155 21.67 -0.06 -8.76
N ILE A 156 22.74 -0.48 -8.08
CA ILE A 156 24.08 0.11 -8.19
C ILE A 156 25.05 -0.90 -8.82
N GLY A 157 25.74 -0.48 -9.89
CA GLY A 157 26.82 -1.24 -10.51
C GLY A 157 26.34 -2.47 -11.28
N GLY A 158 27.16 -3.52 -11.25
CA GLY A 158 27.07 -4.67 -12.15
C GLY A 158 28.32 -4.80 -13.03
N ARG A 159 28.45 -5.93 -13.74
CA ARG A 159 29.69 -6.28 -14.45
C ARG A 159 29.94 -5.32 -15.61
N LYS A 160 31.05 -4.59 -15.52
CA LYS A 160 31.44 -3.47 -16.41
C LYS A 160 30.45 -2.28 -16.38
N GLN A 161 29.54 -2.21 -15.41
CA GLN A 161 28.58 -1.12 -15.23
C GLN A 161 29.08 -0.10 -14.19
N TYR A 162 29.29 1.13 -14.65
CA TYR A 162 29.82 2.24 -13.84
C TYR A 162 28.74 3.30 -13.57
N ASN A 163 27.56 2.83 -13.17
CA ASN A 163 26.35 3.63 -13.06
C ASN A 163 25.35 3.02 -12.04
N TYR A 164 24.33 3.78 -11.67
CA TYR A 164 23.17 3.30 -10.92
C TYR A 164 21.86 3.70 -11.59
N GLU A 165 20.77 2.99 -11.32
CA GLU A 165 19.40 3.36 -11.70
C GLU A 165 18.41 3.15 -10.55
N PHE A 166 17.12 3.39 -10.77
CA PHE A 166 16.07 3.29 -9.74
C PHE A 166 14.89 2.45 -10.22
N TYR A 167 14.24 1.75 -9.28
CA TYR A 167 12.95 1.08 -9.49
C TYR A 167 11.95 1.40 -8.36
N PRO A 168 10.68 1.78 -8.64
CA PRO A 168 10.18 2.20 -9.95
C PRO A 168 10.94 3.45 -10.47
N LYS A 169 10.89 3.67 -11.78
CA LYS A 169 11.59 4.79 -12.42
C LYS A 169 10.81 6.09 -12.23
N ASN A 170 11.54 7.20 -12.14
CA ASN A 170 10.94 8.53 -12.02
C ASN A 170 10.48 9.06 -13.39
N TYR A 171 9.34 9.74 -13.39
CA TYR A 171 8.64 10.16 -14.60
C TYR A 171 9.41 11.08 -15.56
N ARG A 172 10.37 11.86 -15.06
CA ARG A 172 11.13 12.82 -15.90
C ARG A 172 12.40 12.24 -16.54
N GLY A 173 12.62 10.92 -16.53
CA GLY A 173 13.67 10.30 -17.36
C GLY A 173 14.04 8.85 -17.06
N ASN A 174 14.06 8.01 -18.10
CA ASN A 174 14.76 6.72 -18.12
C ASN A 174 16.28 6.97 -18.16
N SER A 175 16.90 7.24 -17.01
CA SER A 175 18.33 7.58 -16.92
C SER A 175 19.11 6.70 -15.96
N ALA A 176 20.23 6.16 -16.43
CA ALA A 176 21.26 5.54 -15.60
C ALA A 176 22.33 6.58 -15.23
N PHE A 177 22.54 6.82 -13.94
CA PHE A 177 23.39 7.88 -13.41
C PHE A 177 24.85 7.40 -13.33
N ARG A 178 25.75 8.08 -14.04
CA ARG A 178 27.17 7.70 -14.13
C ARG A 178 27.88 7.86 -12.78
N LEU A 179 28.36 6.75 -12.22
CA LEU A 179 29.11 6.69 -10.97
C LEU A 179 30.57 6.31 -11.25
N GLN A 180 31.37 7.31 -11.62
CA GLN A 180 32.78 7.17 -12.00
C GLN A 180 33.64 6.47 -10.92
N PHE A 181 33.24 6.54 -9.65
CA PHE A 181 33.84 5.80 -8.54
C PHE A 181 34.02 4.31 -8.85
N LEU A 182 32.96 3.63 -9.32
CA LEU A 182 32.99 2.20 -9.67
C LEU A 182 33.95 1.87 -10.83
N LYS A 183 34.24 2.85 -11.71
CA LYS A 183 35.25 2.68 -12.76
C LYS A 183 36.67 2.83 -12.18
N SER A 184 36.84 3.74 -11.22
CA SER A 184 38.14 3.99 -10.55
C SER A 184 38.53 2.92 -9.53
N THR A 185 37.59 2.12 -9.04
CA THR A 185 37.83 1.01 -8.11
C THR A 185 37.91 -0.35 -8.80
N ARG A 186 37.83 -0.43 -10.13
CA ARG A 186 37.89 -1.72 -10.86
C ARG A 186 39.32 -2.16 -11.15
N ASP A 187 39.74 -3.26 -10.50
CA ASP A 187 40.94 -4.01 -10.90
C ASP A 187 40.76 -4.53 -12.34
N ARG A 188 41.64 -4.14 -13.27
CA ARG A 188 41.42 -4.41 -14.72
C ARG A 188 41.33 -5.91 -15.06
N LYS A 189 42.04 -6.75 -14.31
CA LYS A 189 42.07 -8.23 -14.46
C LYS A 189 41.10 -8.93 -13.50
N ASP A 190 41.16 -8.63 -12.21
CA ASP A 190 40.42 -9.36 -11.17
C ASP A 190 38.98 -8.85 -10.92
N GLU A 191 38.62 -7.65 -11.39
CA GLU A 191 37.27 -7.06 -11.23
C GLU A 191 36.75 -6.95 -9.77
N ASN A 192 37.65 -6.75 -8.79
CA ASN A 192 37.43 -6.68 -7.31
C ASN A 192 36.48 -5.55 -6.79
N ASN A 193 35.44 -5.19 -7.52
CA ASN A 193 34.49 -4.11 -7.19
C ASN A 193 33.01 -4.48 -7.46
N LEU A 194 32.72 -5.74 -7.79
CA LEU A 194 31.38 -6.25 -8.04
C LEU A 194 30.66 -6.60 -6.73
N TYR A 195 29.34 -6.46 -6.68
CA TYR A 195 28.58 -6.30 -5.42
C TYR A 195 29.22 -5.23 -4.48
N PRO A 196 29.22 -3.94 -4.86
CA PRO A 196 29.65 -2.87 -3.96
C PRO A 196 28.80 -2.89 -2.68
N PHE A 197 29.41 -2.65 -1.51
CA PHE A 197 28.64 -2.64 -0.26
C PHE A 197 27.96 -1.29 -0.09
N VAL A 198 26.64 -1.28 -0.05
CA VAL A 198 25.82 -0.07 -0.02
C VAL A 198 25.10 0.00 1.32
N PHE A 199 25.16 1.15 1.98
CA PHE A 199 24.43 1.42 3.21
C PHE A 199 23.79 2.80 3.17
N LEU A 200 22.47 2.88 3.33
CA LEU A 200 21.83 4.14 3.70
C LEU A 200 22.35 4.62 5.06
N LEU A 201 22.56 5.92 5.17
CA LEU A 201 23.00 6.61 6.38
C LEU A 201 21.82 7.38 7.02
N PRO A 202 21.88 7.71 8.33
CA PRO A 202 20.81 8.45 9.02
C PRO A 202 20.55 9.88 8.51
N ASP A 203 21.49 10.47 7.76
CA ASP A 203 21.36 11.77 7.08
C ASP A 203 20.63 11.67 5.72
N GLY A 204 20.30 10.45 5.29
CA GLY A 204 19.63 10.17 4.02
C GLY A 204 20.56 10.08 2.80
N ASN A 205 21.88 10.12 2.97
CA ASN A 205 22.86 9.79 1.93
C ASN A 205 23.21 8.29 1.91
N LEU A 206 23.89 7.82 0.87
CA LEU A 206 24.36 6.43 0.78
C LEU A 206 25.88 6.37 0.97
N LEU A 207 26.39 5.52 1.87
CA LEU A 207 27.76 5.05 1.77
C LEU A 207 27.84 3.94 0.71
N ILE A 208 28.82 4.05 -0.18
CA ILE A 208 29.15 3.00 -1.16
C ILE A 208 30.63 2.64 -0.99
N PHE A 209 30.91 1.42 -0.53
CA PHE A 209 32.24 0.84 -0.46
C PHE A 209 32.50 -0.04 -1.69
N ALA A 210 33.66 0.11 -2.34
CA ALA A 210 34.09 -0.73 -3.45
C ALA A 210 35.62 -0.92 -3.47
N ASN A 211 36.07 -2.17 -3.65
CA ASN A 211 37.46 -2.60 -3.65
C ASN A 211 38.13 -2.33 -2.28
N THR A 212 38.75 -1.17 -2.11
CA THR A 212 39.39 -0.71 -0.86
C THR A 212 38.88 0.65 -0.38
N ARG A 213 38.06 1.35 -1.18
CA ARG A 213 37.66 2.75 -0.98
C ARG A 213 36.18 2.86 -0.64
N ALA A 214 35.75 3.98 -0.06
CA ALA A 214 34.35 4.29 0.17
C ALA A 214 34.01 5.76 -0.10
N ILE A 215 32.80 6.02 -0.57
CA ILE A 215 32.27 7.37 -0.80
C ILE A 215 30.92 7.57 -0.10
N ILE A 216 30.58 8.81 0.20
CA ILE A 216 29.23 9.25 0.56
C ILE A 216 28.58 9.87 -0.68
N LEU A 217 27.56 9.21 -1.22
CA LEU A 217 26.81 9.63 -2.39
C LEU A 217 25.47 10.26 -1.99
N ASN A 218 25.27 11.52 -2.37
CA ASN A 218 23.94 12.11 -2.45
C ASN A 218 23.29 11.73 -3.78
N TYR A 219 22.55 10.61 -3.77
CA TYR A 219 21.88 10.08 -4.97
C TYR A 219 20.77 11.01 -5.49
N LYS A 220 20.23 11.90 -4.64
CA LYS A 220 19.21 12.90 -5.01
C LYS A 220 19.80 14.01 -5.90
N LYS A 221 21.08 14.35 -5.70
CA LYS A 221 21.85 15.32 -6.51
C LYS A 221 22.80 14.67 -7.53
N ASN A 222 22.92 13.34 -7.56
CA ASN A 222 23.98 12.60 -8.26
C ASN A 222 25.40 13.13 -7.94
N GLN A 223 25.66 13.42 -6.67
CA GLN A 223 26.89 14.09 -6.21
C GLN A 223 27.59 13.25 -5.13
N VAL A 224 28.89 12.97 -5.33
CA VAL A 224 29.75 12.48 -4.24
C VAL A 224 30.05 13.65 -3.32
N LEU A 225 29.66 13.55 -2.04
CA LEU A 225 29.86 14.60 -1.04
C LEU A 225 31.24 14.53 -0.40
N ARG A 226 31.71 13.31 -0.11
CA ARG A 226 32.99 13.03 0.56
C ARG A 226 33.49 11.66 0.12
N GLU A 227 34.79 11.55 -0.13
CA GLU A 227 35.49 10.26 -0.15
C GLU A 227 36.06 9.98 1.25
N LEU A 228 35.92 8.74 1.71
CA LEU A 228 36.46 8.27 2.99
C LEU A 228 37.80 7.57 2.72
N PRO A 229 38.76 7.60 3.67
CA PRO A 229 40.07 7.00 3.48
C PRO A 229 39.95 5.50 3.15
N SER A 230 40.90 4.99 2.37
CA SER A 230 40.94 3.57 2.01
C SER A 230 41.09 2.68 3.25
N ILE A 231 40.50 1.48 3.23
CA ILE A 231 40.70 0.50 4.30
C ILE A 231 42.19 0.09 4.33
N PRO A 232 42.87 0.12 5.50
CA PRO A 232 44.29 -0.21 5.60
C PRO A 232 44.68 -1.58 5.03
N GLY A 233 45.82 -1.60 4.33
CA GLY A 233 46.43 -2.79 3.72
C GLY A 233 46.29 -2.89 2.19
N ASP A 234 45.46 -2.05 1.55
CA ASP A 234 45.12 -2.13 0.12
C ASP A 234 44.55 -3.48 -0.37
N GLU A 235 43.99 -4.28 0.55
CA GLU A 235 43.41 -5.57 0.22
C GLU A 235 41.90 -5.43 -0.13
N PRO A 236 41.46 -5.88 -1.32
CA PRO A 236 40.09 -5.73 -1.80
C PRO A 236 39.07 -6.50 -0.95
N ARG A 237 37.81 -6.03 -0.90
CA ARG A 237 36.73 -6.65 -0.11
C ARG A 237 35.50 -7.09 -0.89
N ASN A 238 35.30 -6.63 -2.12
CA ASN A 238 34.13 -6.95 -2.95
C ASN A 238 34.41 -8.16 -3.86
N TYR A 239 33.40 -8.68 -4.56
CA TYR A 239 33.59 -9.85 -5.43
C TYR A 239 34.63 -9.55 -6.54
N PRO A 240 35.53 -10.50 -6.90
CA PRO A 240 35.62 -11.89 -6.43
C PRO A 240 36.40 -12.10 -5.12
N SER A 241 37.14 -11.10 -4.61
CA SER A 241 37.78 -11.18 -3.28
C SER A 241 36.80 -11.55 -2.17
N THR A 242 35.57 -11.02 -2.22
CA THR A 242 34.39 -11.47 -1.45
C THR A 242 34.63 -11.57 0.07
N GLY A 243 34.95 -10.42 0.67
CA GLY A 243 34.69 -10.19 2.09
C GLY A 243 33.20 -9.89 2.33
N SER A 244 32.90 -9.24 3.44
CA SER A 244 31.53 -8.88 3.81
C SER A 244 31.50 -7.58 4.63
N ALA A 245 30.32 -6.97 4.73
CA ALA A 245 30.13 -5.74 5.46
C ALA A 245 28.75 -5.63 6.10
N VAL A 246 28.65 -4.84 7.16
CA VAL A 246 27.39 -4.54 7.85
C VAL A 246 27.38 -3.11 8.41
N LEU A 247 26.22 -2.47 8.39
CA LEU A 247 25.92 -1.29 9.21
C LEU A 247 25.62 -1.78 10.64
N LEU A 248 26.38 -1.31 11.63
CA LEU A 248 26.17 -1.68 13.02
C LEU A 248 24.83 -1.10 13.54
N PRO A 249 24.19 -1.73 14.56
CA PRO A 249 22.87 -1.30 15.04
C PRO A 249 22.80 0.18 15.40
N LEU A 250 21.84 0.88 14.83
CA LEU A 250 21.54 2.28 15.17
C LEU A 250 20.79 2.32 16.51
N ASP A 251 21.19 3.18 17.45
CA ASP A 251 20.55 3.31 18.77
C ASP A 251 19.96 4.71 18.95
N GLU A 252 18.63 4.83 18.84
CA GLU A 252 17.93 6.12 18.97
C GLU A 252 17.88 6.65 20.42
N ASN A 253 18.44 5.92 21.38
CA ASN A 253 18.64 6.37 22.77
C ASN A 253 19.99 7.11 22.95
N ARG A 254 20.71 7.41 21.85
CA ARG A 254 22.04 8.04 21.81
C ARG A 254 22.11 9.07 20.69
N PRO A 255 23.16 9.93 20.67
CA PRO A 255 23.58 10.61 19.44
C PRO A 255 23.75 9.61 18.29
N MET A 256 23.24 9.97 17.11
CA MET A 256 23.08 9.04 15.99
C MET A 256 24.41 8.82 15.23
N GLU A 257 25.20 7.86 15.71
CA GLU A 257 26.46 7.45 15.09
C GLU A 257 26.26 6.26 14.12
N ALA A 258 26.59 6.47 12.84
CA ALA A 258 26.62 5.39 11.86
C ALA A 258 28.02 4.76 11.77
N GLU A 259 28.22 3.61 12.43
CA GLU A 259 29.43 2.79 12.24
C GLU A 259 29.20 1.65 11.25
N ILE A 260 30.10 1.52 10.27
CA ILE A 260 30.11 0.42 9.30
C ILE A 260 31.34 -0.46 9.53
N MET A 261 31.13 -1.76 9.46
CA MET A 261 32.16 -2.78 9.68
C MET A 261 32.34 -3.61 8.41
N VAL A 262 33.59 -3.77 7.95
CA VAL A 262 33.97 -4.56 6.76
C VAL A 262 35.01 -5.61 7.17
N CYS A 263 34.80 -6.87 6.81
CA CYS A 263 35.62 -8.00 7.26
C CYS A 263 36.01 -8.93 6.11
N GLY A 264 37.18 -9.57 6.26
CA GLY A 264 37.58 -10.71 5.44
C GLY A 264 37.84 -10.34 3.98
N GLY A 265 37.62 -11.32 3.10
CA GLY A 265 37.97 -11.30 1.68
C GLY A 265 39.29 -12.01 1.41
N ALA A 266 39.79 -11.89 0.19
CA ALA A 266 41.05 -12.46 -0.27
C ALA A 266 42.06 -11.36 -0.64
N PRO A 267 43.38 -11.66 -0.60
CA PRO A 267 44.39 -10.71 -1.04
C PRO A 267 44.24 -10.26 -2.50
N ARG A 268 44.76 -9.08 -2.82
CA ARG A 268 44.80 -8.55 -4.19
C ARG A 268 45.55 -9.55 -5.10
N ARG A 269 45.04 -9.77 -6.32
CA ARG A 269 45.49 -10.80 -7.30
C ARG A 269 45.21 -12.27 -6.92
N ALA A 270 44.59 -12.57 -5.77
CA ALA A 270 44.29 -13.96 -5.40
C ALA A 270 43.39 -14.67 -6.42
N TYR A 271 42.48 -13.95 -7.08
CA TYR A 271 41.56 -14.50 -8.10
C TYR A 271 42.31 -14.96 -9.36
N GLY A 272 43.14 -14.09 -9.97
CA GLY A 272 43.99 -14.49 -11.10
C GLY A 272 44.99 -15.62 -10.80
N LEU A 273 45.20 -15.99 -9.53
CA LEU A 273 46.07 -17.10 -9.11
C LEU A 273 45.35 -18.44 -8.94
N THR A 274 44.02 -18.47 -8.78
CA THR A 274 43.29 -19.76 -8.67
C THR A 274 43.28 -20.53 -9.98
N ALA A 275 43.39 -19.86 -11.12
CA ALA A 275 43.58 -20.47 -12.44
C ALA A 275 44.86 -21.34 -12.52
N ASN A 276 45.86 -21.06 -11.67
CA ASN A 276 47.08 -21.86 -11.51
C ASN A 276 46.99 -22.81 -10.29
N MET A 277 45.80 -23.05 -9.75
CA MET A 277 45.52 -23.78 -8.51
C MET A 277 46.20 -23.21 -7.25
N VAL A 278 46.58 -21.92 -7.26
CA VAL A 278 47.26 -21.25 -6.13
C VAL A 278 46.26 -20.52 -5.23
N TYR A 279 45.74 -21.23 -4.23
CA TYR A 279 44.79 -20.70 -3.26
C TYR A 279 45.48 -19.89 -2.15
N MET A 280 45.58 -18.57 -2.31
CA MET A 280 46.11 -17.66 -1.28
C MET A 280 45.34 -17.74 0.04
N LYS A 281 45.98 -17.44 1.18
CA LYS A 281 45.31 -17.38 2.48
C LYS A 281 44.36 -16.17 2.52
N ALA A 282 43.11 -16.37 2.95
CA ALA A 282 42.13 -15.30 3.09
C ALA A 282 42.52 -14.31 4.20
N LEU A 283 41.84 -13.17 4.22
CA LEU A 283 42.09 -12.08 5.16
C LEU A 283 41.38 -12.34 6.50
N SER A 284 42.06 -12.02 7.59
CA SER A 284 41.48 -11.97 8.94
C SER A 284 41.23 -10.54 9.43
N SER A 285 41.53 -9.53 8.63
CA SER A 285 41.31 -8.13 8.99
C SER A 285 39.83 -7.75 8.93
N CYS A 286 39.40 -7.01 9.95
CA CYS A 286 38.12 -6.31 10.01
C CYS A 286 38.38 -4.83 10.29
N GLY A 287 37.80 -3.93 9.50
CA GLY A 287 37.81 -2.49 9.76
C GLY A 287 36.45 -2.01 10.24
N ARG A 288 36.43 -1.12 11.24
CA ARG A 288 35.26 -0.30 11.59
C ARG A 288 35.53 1.17 11.26
N ILE A 289 34.58 1.86 10.65
CA ILE A 289 34.64 3.30 10.38
C ILE A 289 33.36 3.95 10.92
N SER A 290 33.49 5.05 11.67
CA SER A 290 32.35 5.92 11.95
C SER A 290 32.24 6.94 10.82
N VAL A 291 31.06 7.03 10.22
CA VAL A 291 30.78 7.97 9.13
C VAL A 291 30.49 9.37 9.69
N SER A 292 30.12 9.49 10.97
CA SER A 292 29.90 10.75 11.68
C SER A 292 31.19 11.45 12.15
N ASP A 293 32.37 10.81 12.01
CA ASP A 293 33.69 11.45 12.22
C ASP A 293 34.09 12.18 10.94
N ASP A 294 34.39 13.49 11.00
CA ASP A 294 34.85 14.29 9.86
C ASP A 294 36.09 13.68 9.18
N HIS A 295 36.96 13.04 9.97
CA HIS A 295 38.22 12.43 9.53
C HIS A 295 38.08 10.93 9.22
N GLY A 296 36.91 10.31 9.48
CA GLY A 296 36.54 8.96 9.01
C GLY A 296 37.57 7.84 9.25
N ARG A 297 38.11 7.70 10.46
CA ARG A 297 39.26 6.79 10.70
C ARG A 297 38.89 5.32 10.88
N TRP A 298 39.59 4.43 10.16
CA TRP A 298 39.46 2.97 10.27
C TRP A 298 40.07 2.40 11.56
N LYS A 299 39.21 1.89 12.45
CA LYS A 299 39.54 1.11 13.65
C LYS A 299 39.70 -0.37 13.25
N MET A 300 40.93 -0.82 13.01
CA MET A 300 41.21 -2.20 12.57
C MET A 300 41.24 -3.21 13.73
N GLU A 301 40.69 -4.39 13.51
CA GLU A 301 40.67 -5.55 14.40
C GLU A 301 40.96 -6.85 13.61
N THR A 302 41.29 -7.93 14.32
CA THR A 302 41.61 -9.24 13.70
C THR A 302 40.61 -10.30 14.13
N MET A 303 39.87 -10.84 13.15
CA MET A 303 38.96 -11.98 13.32
C MET A 303 39.75 -13.26 13.66
N PRO A 304 39.25 -14.14 14.55
CA PRO A 304 39.99 -15.35 15.00
C PRO A 304 40.33 -16.37 13.90
N THR A 305 39.68 -16.30 12.75
CA THR A 305 39.93 -17.17 11.59
C THR A 305 39.84 -16.33 10.31
N PRO A 306 40.81 -16.39 9.37
CA PRO A 306 40.70 -15.74 8.08
C PRO A 306 39.51 -16.28 7.28
N ARG A 307 38.82 -15.42 6.52
CA ARG A 307 37.57 -15.81 5.84
C ARG A 307 37.31 -15.04 4.54
N VAL A 308 36.96 -15.78 3.49
CA VAL A 308 36.40 -15.33 2.21
C VAL A 308 35.04 -16.02 2.03
N MET A 309 34.10 -15.39 1.31
CA MET A 309 32.71 -15.84 1.13
C MET A 309 31.92 -15.97 2.45
N SER A 310 31.90 -14.92 3.28
CA SER A 310 31.22 -14.93 4.58
C SER A 310 29.95 -14.08 4.64
N ASP A 311 28.84 -14.60 5.13
CA ASP A 311 27.68 -13.74 5.42
C ASP A 311 27.83 -13.05 6.78
N MET A 312 27.42 -11.78 6.86
CA MET A 312 27.40 -10.99 8.11
C MET A 312 25.96 -10.62 8.49
N ILE A 313 25.38 -11.39 9.42
CA ILE A 313 23.98 -11.27 9.83
C ILE A 313 23.87 -10.54 11.17
N ILE A 314 23.03 -9.51 11.25
CA ILE A 314 22.70 -8.85 12.53
C ILE A 314 21.76 -9.75 13.32
N LEU A 315 22.17 -10.18 14.50
CA LEU A 315 21.34 -10.96 15.40
C LEU A 315 20.44 -10.04 16.25
N PRO A 316 19.24 -10.48 16.71
CA PRO A 316 18.33 -9.66 17.49
C PRO A 316 18.90 -9.08 18.80
N ASN A 317 19.93 -9.69 19.40
CA ASN A 317 20.61 -9.13 20.57
C ASN A 317 21.60 -7.99 20.23
N GLY A 318 21.82 -7.68 18.94
CA GLY A 318 22.75 -6.65 18.45
C GLY A 318 24.20 -7.15 18.26
N ASP A 319 24.45 -8.44 18.47
CA ASP A 319 25.70 -9.08 18.02
C ASP A 319 25.65 -9.32 16.49
N ILE A 320 26.81 -9.39 15.84
CA ILE A 320 26.94 -9.73 14.41
C ILE A 320 27.44 -11.18 14.30
N LEU A 321 26.74 -12.00 13.52
CA LEU A 321 27.16 -13.35 13.16
C LEU A 321 27.93 -13.35 11.84
N ILE A 322 29.18 -13.81 11.86
CA ILE A 322 29.99 -14.06 10.66
C ILE A 322 29.97 -15.57 10.39
N ILE A 323 29.37 -15.98 9.28
CA ILE A 323 29.07 -17.39 8.94
C ILE A 323 29.50 -17.71 7.49
N ASN A 324 29.46 -18.99 7.10
CA ASN A 324 29.85 -19.50 5.76
C ASN A 324 31.31 -19.21 5.34
N GLY A 325 31.73 -19.74 4.19
CA GLY A 325 32.98 -19.39 3.54
C GLY A 325 34.20 -20.27 3.81
N ALA A 326 35.34 -19.85 3.25
CA ALA A 326 36.62 -20.56 3.23
C ALA A 326 37.77 -19.74 3.84
N SER A 327 38.86 -20.40 4.18
CA SER A 327 40.07 -19.74 4.74
C SER A 327 41.18 -19.53 3.69
N ARG A 328 40.99 -20.04 2.46
CA ARG A 328 41.89 -19.87 1.32
C ARG A 328 41.13 -19.72 0.01
N GLY A 329 41.73 -19.02 -0.95
CA GLY A 329 41.19 -18.79 -2.29
C GLY A 329 40.25 -17.58 -2.37
N THR A 330 39.36 -17.59 -3.36
CA THR A 330 38.40 -16.53 -3.68
C THR A 330 36.99 -17.08 -3.93
N ALA A 331 36.03 -16.23 -4.27
CA ALA A 331 34.75 -16.68 -4.84
C ALA A 331 34.88 -17.11 -6.31
N GLY A 332 33.83 -17.74 -6.83
CA GLY A 332 33.82 -18.44 -8.13
C GLY A 332 33.98 -19.96 -7.96
N TRP A 333 33.86 -20.68 -9.08
CA TRP A 333 33.90 -22.15 -9.11
C TRP A 333 35.30 -22.70 -8.85
N ASP A 334 35.38 -23.75 -8.03
CA ASP A 334 36.61 -24.38 -7.49
C ASP A 334 37.70 -23.44 -6.94
N ASN A 335 37.42 -22.15 -6.80
CA ASN A 335 38.37 -21.10 -6.46
C ASN A 335 38.76 -21.04 -4.97
N ALA A 336 38.19 -21.90 -4.12
CA ALA A 336 38.33 -21.84 -2.67
C ALA A 336 38.85 -23.15 -2.06
N ARG A 337 39.56 -23.07 -0.93
CA ARG A 337 40.05 -24.23 -0.18
C ARG A 337 39.96 -24.02 1.34
N SER A 338 39.94 -25.13 2.07
CA SER A 338 39.85 -25.16 3.55
C SER A 338 38.61 -24.41 4.11
N PRO A 339 37.40 -25.00 4.01
CA PRO A 339 36.14 -24.39 4.48
C PRO A 339 36.14 -24.05 5.98
N VAL A 340 35.47 -22.96 6.36
CA VAL A 340 35.46 -22.44 7.75
C VAL A 340 34.09 -22.67 8.40
N THR A 341 33.81 -23.94 8.71
CA THR A 341 32.52 -24.41 9.24
C THR A 341 32.14 -23.91 10.65
N ARG A 342 33.03 -23.21 11.35
CA ARG A 342 32.75 -22.55 12.65
C ARG A 342 32.34 -21.10 12.41
N PRO A 343 31.11 -20.67 12.75
CA PRO A 343 30.76 -19.26 12.78
C PRO A 343 31.55 -18.50 13.84
N VAL A 344 31.62 -17.18 13.70
CA VAL A 344 32.17 -16.27 14.71
C VAL A 344 31.14 -15.21 15.03
N ILE A 345 30.82 -15.03 16.32
CA ILE A 345 30.02 -13.89 16.77
C ILE A 345 30.95 -12.73 17.13
N TYR A 346 30.66 -11.54 16.62
CA TYR A 346 31.29 -10.27 16.98
C TYR A 346 30.32 -9.41 17.81
N ARG A 347 30.82 -8.80 18.88
CA ARG A 347 30.03 -7.97 19.81
C ARG A 347 30.46 -6.51 19.74
N PRO A 348 29.71 -5.62 19.05
CA PRO A 348 30.14 -4.24 18.81
C PRO A 348 30.51 -3.44 20.06
N ASN A 349 29.80 -3.70 21.17
CA ASN A 349 29.85 -2.96 22.42
C ASN A 349 30.87 -3.52 23.45
N MET A 350 31.52 -4.65 23.16
CA MET A 350 32.55 -5.23 24.05
C MET A 350 33.89 -4.49 23.89
N ARG A 351 34.79 -4.61 24.88
CA ARG A 351 36.19 -4.16 24.74
C ARG A 351 36.89 -4.99 23.65
N ARG A 352 37.70 -4.33 22.79
CA ARG A 352 38.39 -4.86 21.57
C ARG A 352 38.72 -6.36 21.63
N TYR A 353 39.56 -6.79 22.57
CA TYR A 353 40.05 -8.16 22.69
C TYR A 353 38.98 -9.22 23.03
N ASN A 354 37.81 -8.81 23.52
CA ASN A 354 36.69 -9.68 23.91
C ASN A 354 35.51 -9.61 22.92
N ARG A 355 35.65 -8.95 21.77
CA ARG A 355 34.54 -8.77 20.81
C ARG A 355 34.20 -10.04 20.04
N PHE A 356 35.19 -10.83 19.62
CA PHE A 356 34.95 -12.04 18.84
C PHE A 356 34.74 -13.28 19.73
N SER A 357 33.95 -14.25 19.26
CA SER A 357 33.75 -15.55 19.90
C SER A 357 33.48 -16.63 18.87
N ILE A 358 34.25 -17.72 18.89
CA ILE A 358 34.11 -18.85 17.96
C ILE A 358 32.94 -19.75 18.42
N MET A 359 32.06 -20.11 17.49
CA MET A 359 30.87 -20.94 17.73
C MET A 359 31.14 -22.42 17.39
N LYS A 360 30.17 -23.29 17.71
CA LYS A 360 30.16 -24.70 17.28
C LYS A 360 30.19 -24.82 15.74
N ALA A 361 30.93 -25.80 15.23
CA ALA A 361 31.01 -26.08 13.80
C ALA A 361 29.72 -26.70 13.24
N SER A 362 29.36 -26.39 11.99
CA SER A 362 28.56 -27.30 11.16
C SER A 362 29.43 -28.47 10.68
N SER A 363 28.80 -29.58 10.32
CA SER A 363 29.42 -30.67 9.56
C SER A 363 29.51 -30.38 8.06
N ARG A 364 28.78 -29.39 7.55
CA ARG A 364 28.71 -29.06 6.12
C ARG A 364 29.58 -27.85 5.75
N PRO A 365 30.45 -27.94 4.72
CA PRO A 365 30.99 -26.78 4.02
C PRO A 365 29.85 -25.94 3.42
N ARG A 366 30.00 -24.61 3.46
CA ARG A 366 29.13 -23.65 2.78
C ARG A 366 30.05 -22.66 2.07
N LEU A 367 30.17 -22.77 0.74
CA LEU A 367 31.14 -22.08 -0.11
C LEU A 367 30.43 -21.13 -1.11
N TYR A 368 30.87 -21.08 -2.37
CA TYR A 368 30.27 -20.22 -3.38
C TYR A 368 28.79 -20.59 -3.64
N HIS A 369 27.94 -19.58 -3.86
CA HIS A 369 26.47 -19.75 -3.89
C HIS A 369 25.89 -20.42 -2.63
N SER A 370 26.49 -20.18 -1.45
CA SER A 370 25.79 -20.30 -0.17
C SER A 370 25.40 -18.91 0.36
N SER A 371 24.34 -18.87 1.15
CA SER A 371 23.79 -17.65 1.77
C SER A 371 23.27 -17.94 3.17
N ALA A 372 23.05 -16.88 3.96
CA ALA A 372 22.39 -16.94 5.26
C ALA A 372 21.41 -15.77 5.47
N ILE A 373 20.33 -15.99 6.23
CA ILE A 373 19.37 -14.94 6.63
C ILE A 373 18.87 -15.15 8.07
N LEU A 374 18.48 -14.07 8.73
CA LEU A 374 17.77 -14.12 10.02
C LEU A 374 16.31 -14.58 9.82
N MET A 375 15.84 -15.53 10.62
CA MET A 375 14.44 -15.96 10.68
C MET A 375 13.67 -15.25 11.80
N THR A 376 12.34 -15.22 11.68
CA THR A 376 11.39 -14.64 12.66
C THR A 376 11.64 -15.10 14.10
N ASP A 377 11.91 -16.38 14.33
CA ASP A 377 12.13 -16.96 15.67
C ASP A 377 13.53 -16.69 16.27
N GLY A 378 14.41 -15.98 15.55
CA GLY A 378 15.76 -15.62 15.98
C GLY A 378 16.84 -16.65 15.64
N ARG A 379 16.50 -17.76 14.96
CA ARG A 379 17.48 -18.65 14.30
C ARG A 379 18.03 -17.98 13.04
N VAL A 380 19.15 -18.49 12.51
CA VAL A 380 19.69 -18.10 11.20
C VAL A 380 19.56 -19.29 10.25
N LEU A 381 18.87 -19.09 9.12
CA LEU A 381 18.75 -20.06 8.05
C LEU A 381 20.03 -20.02 7.20
N VAL A 382 20.53 -21.19 6.80
CA VAL A 382 21.74 -21.38 6.00
C VAL A 382 21.47 -22.41 4.91
N GLY A 383 21.86 -22.13 3.67
CA GLY A 383 21.65 -23.01 2.51
C GLY A 383 22.77 -22.92 1.48
N GLY A 384 22.70 -23.75 0.43
CA GLY A 384 23.77 -23.91 -0.58
C GLY A 384 24.96 -24.73 -0.05
N SER A 385 26.11 -24.83 -0.69
CA SER A 385 26.66 -24.09 -1.83
C SER A 385 26.61 -24.83 -3.15
N ASN A 386 26.72 -24.10 -4.26
CA ASN A 386 27.26 -24.66 -5.51
C ASN A 386 28.62 -24.04 -5.87
N PRO A 387 29.75 -24.69 -5.52
CA PRO A 387 31.09 -24.26 -5.93
C PRO A 387 31.50 -24.80 -7.31
N GLN A 388 30.56 -25.33 -8.10
CA GLN A 388 30.77 -25.96 -9.40
C GLN A 388 30.04 -25.18 -10.52
N GLU A 389 30.50 -25.31 -11.77
CA GLU A 389 29.92 -24.58 -12.92
C GLU A 389 28.48 -25.00 -13.27
N ASN A 390 28.15 -26.27 -13.00
CA ASN A 390 26.84 -26.89 -13.13
C ASN A 390 26.46 -27.60 -11.82
N TYR A 391 25.27 -28.20 -11.73
CA TYR A 391 24.98 -29.11 -10.62
C TYR A 391 25.86 -30.36 -10.69
N ASN A 392 26.75 -30.55 -9.71
CA ASN A 392 27.63 -31.71 -9.63
C ASN A 392 27.74 -32.27 -8.21
N PHE A 393 27.35 -33.53 -8.03
CA PHE A 393 27.16 -34.17 -6.73
C PHE A 393 28.26 -35.19 -6.39
N THR A 394 29.17 -35.52 -7.31
CA THR A 394 30.17 -36.59 -7.15
C THR A 394 31.49 -36.24 -7.85
N GLY A 395 32.58 -36.94 -7.51
CA GLY A 395 33.87 -36.80 -8.20
C GLY A 395 34.65 -35.49 -7.96
N VAL A 396 34.14 -34.58 -7.12
CA VAL A 396 34.74 -33.26 -6.83
C VAL A 396 34.99 -33.05 -5.33
N GLU A 397 35.94 -32.19 -4.98
CA GLU A 397 36.35 -31.93 -3.59
C GLU A 397 35.23 -31.31 -2.75
N PHE A 398 34.40 -30.46 -3.37
CA PHE A 398 33.21 -29.88 -2.76
C PHE A 398 32.01 -30.02 -3.71
N PRO A 399 31.17 -31.05 -3.52
CA PRO A 399 29.93 -31.20 -4.28
C PRO A 399 28.94 -30.05 -4.04
N THR A 400 27.97 -29.91 -4.96
CA THR A 400 26.76 -29.10 -4.76
C THR A 400 26.00 -29.59 -3.51
N ASP A 401 25.65 -28.68 -2.60
CA ASP A 401 24.86 -28.96 -1.40
C ASP A 401 23.50 -28.24 -1.46
N LEU A 402 22.42 -29.02 -1.64
CA LEU A 402 21.03 -28.55 -1.72
C LEU A 402 20.33 -28.47 -0.34
N SER A 403 21.05 -28.69 0.77
CA SER A 403 20.45 -28.79 2.11
C SER A 403 20.16 -27.44 2.77
N LEU A 404 19.17 -27.42 3.68
CA LEU A 404 18.95 -26.30 4.59
C LEU A 404 19.30 -26.70 6.03
N GLU A 405 20.04 -25.81 6.72
CA GLU A 405 20.33 -25.88 8.15
C GLU A 405 19.85 -24.62 8.87
N ALA A 406 19.45 -24.76 10.13
CA ALA A 406 19.33 -23.65 11.06
C ALA A 406 20.52 -23.62 12.02
N PHE A 407 21.22 -22.49 12.08
CA PHE A 407 22.07 -22.15 13.21
C PHE A 407 21.24 -21.52 14.33
N TYR A 408 21.45 -21.97 15.56
CA TYR A 408 20.82 -21.47 16.78
C TYR A 408 21.85 -20.65 17.55
N PRO A 409 21.73 -19.30 17.58
CA PRO A 409 22.65 -18.46 18.33
C PRO A 409 22.59 -18.72 19.85
N PRO A 410 23.64 -18.37 20.62
CA PRO A 410 23.72 -18.72 22.04
C PRO A 410 22.56 -18.25 22.94
N PHE A 411 21.84 -17.18 22.56
CA PHE A 411 20.65 -16.71 23.31
C PHE A 411 19.44 -17.66 23.21
N LEU A 412 19.38 -18.56 22.22
CA LEU A 412 18.34 -19.59 22.11
C LEU A 412 18.62 -20.84 22.96
N ALA A 413 19.81 -20.97 23.55
CA ALA A 413 20.20 -22.17 24.30
C ALA A 413 19.27 -22.40 25.52
N ARG A 414 18.90 -23.66 25.79
CA ARG A 414 17.86 -24.06 26.78
C ARG A 414 18.00 -23.37 28.15
N LYS A 415 19.23 -23.11 28.61
CA LYS A 415 19.53 -22.40 29.86
C LYS A 415 18.93 -20.99 29.96
N HIS A 416 18.68 -20.32 28.82
CA HIS A 416 18.10 -18.99 28.75
C HIS A 416 16.56 -18.99 28.60
N LYS A 417 15.89 -20.15 28.53
CA LYS A 417 14.43 -20.24 28.35
C LYS A 417 13.64 -19.44 29.40
N HIS A 418 14.16 -19.32 30.63
CA HIS A 418 13.52 -18.55 31.70
C HIS A 418 13.67 -17.02 31.56
N LEU A 419 14.58 -16.55 30.70
CA LEU A 419 14.80 -15.12 30.41
C LEU A 419 14.20 -14.69 29.07
N LYS A 420 13.78 -15.62 28.21
CA LYS A 420 13.18 -15.31 26.90
C LYS A 420 11.81 -14.65 27.09
N PRO A 421 11.57 -13.45 26.55
CA PRO A 421 10.25 -12.84 26.54
C PRO A 421 9.35 -13.43 25.43
N THR A 422 8.06 -13.47 25.68
CA THR A 422 7.00 -13.86 24.73
C THR A 422 6.02 -12.71 24.63
N VAL A 423 5.86 -12.11 23.45
CA VAL A 423 4.84 -11.06 23.24
C VAL A 423 3.47 -11.74 23.16
N LEU A 424 2.49 -11.20 23.88
CA LEU A 424 1.11 -11.72 23.92
C LEU A 424 0.22 -11.02 22.90
N SER A 425 0.22 -9.68 22.91
CA SER A 425 -0.55 -8.83 21.99
C SER A 425 0.23 -7.58 21.62
N MET A 426 0.01 -7.12 20.39
CA MET A 426 0.52 -5.88 19.82
C MET A 426 -0.33 -5.58 18.59
N ASP A 427 -1.33 -4.73 18.73
CA ASP A 427 -2.35 -4.56 17.69
C ASP A 427 -1.98 -3.43 16.71
N GLU A 428 -1.25 -2.44 17.20
CA GLU A 428 -0.78 -1.24 16.48
C GLU A 428 0.26 -1.55 15.40
N ILE A 429 0.20 -0.79 14.30
CA ILE A 429 1.28 -0.65 13.31
C ILE A 429 2.25 0.43 13.83
N LEU A 430 3.57 0.20 13.79
CA LEU A 430 4.52 1.27 14.13
C LEU A 430 4.43 2.39 13.09
N ILE A 431 4.28 3.62 13.56
CA ILE A 431 4.27 4.85 12.76
C ILE A 431 5.41 5.74 13.24
N TYR A 432 6.10 6.43 12.32
CA TYR A 432 7.23 7.31 12.67
C TYR A 432 6.87 8.32 13.76
N LYS A 433 7.75 8.45 14.76
CA LYS A 433 7.61 9.34 15.93
C LYS A 433 6.38 9.12 16.83
N LYS A 434 5.39 8.28 16.48
CA LYS A 434 4.26 7.96 17.36
C LYS A 434 4.67 6.97 18.45
N SER A 435 4.10 7.11 19.64
CA SER A 435 4.15 6.08 20.67
C SER A 435 3.30 4.88 20.26
N PHE A 436 3.77 3.68 20.56
CA PHE A 436 3.03 2.42 20.44
C PHE A 436 3.30 1.56 21.69
N SER A 437 2.44 0.58 21.97
CA SER A 437 2.52 -0.27 23.15
C SER A 437 2.18 -1.73 22.89
N ALA A 438 2.78 -2.63 23.67
CA ALA A 438 2.54 -4.07 23.57
C ALA A 438 2.79 -4.78 24.90
N THR A 439 2.11 -5.93 25.08
CA THR A 439 2.17 -6.73 26.29
C THR A 439 3.02 -7.98 26.07
N PHE A 440 3.94 -8.28 26.99
CA PHE A 440 4.80 -9.46 26.93
C PHE A 440 4.93 -10.13 28.29
N THR A 441 5.12 -11.44 28.28
CA THR A 441 5.49 -12.23 29.47
C THR A 441 6.96 -12.60 29.44
N VAL A 442 7.55 -12.84 30.61
CA VAL A 442 8.89 -13.43 30.73
C VAL A 442 9.00 -14.20 32.06
N PRO A 443 9.37 -15.50 32.06
CA PRO A 443 9.26 -16.35 33.26
C PRO A 443 10.11 -15.92 34.46
N ARG A 444 11.18 -15.15 34.21
CA ARG A 444 11.99 -14.49 35.23
C ARG A 444 12.48 -13.15 34.69
N PHE A 445 11.85 -12.07 35.11
CA PHE A 445 12.34 -10.72 34.87
C PHE A 445 13.59 -10.42 35.72
N LEU A 446 14.51 -9.60 35.22
CA LEU A 446 15.71 -9.18 35.97
C LEU A 446 15.59 -7.74 36.50
N ARG A 447 15.32 -6.76 35.63
CA ARG A 447 15.03 -5.35 35.97
C ARG A 447 14.57 -4.56 34.75
N MET A 448 13.79 -3.49 34.96
CA MET A 448 13.21 -2.67 33.88
C MET A 448 14.24 -2.21 32.86
N GLY A 449 15.36 -1.61 33.31
CA GLY A 449 16.48 -1.17 32.47
C GLY A 449 17.32 -2.29 31.82
N THR A 450 16.75 -3.48 31.59
CA THR A 450 17.34 -4.52 30.73
C THR A 450 16.46 -4.92 29.55
N VAL A 451 15.31 -4.26 29.38
CA VAL A 451 14.46 -4.38 28.18
C VAL A 451 14.91 -3.37 27.12
N SER A 452 14.95 -3.77 25.86
CA SER A 452 15.09 -2.89 24.70
C SER A 452 14.21 -3.40 23.56
N ILE A 453 13.57 -2.50 22.83
CA ILE A 453 12.72 -2.84 21.67
C ILE A 453 13.52 -2.57 20.41
N ARG A 454 13.53 -3.52 19.48
CA ARG A 454 14.39 -3.45 18.28
C ARG A 454 13.63 -3.88 17.04
N ILE A 455 13.78 -3.13 15.97
CA ILE A 455 13.27 -3.49 14.65
C ILE A 455 14.43 -3.89 13.73
N ILE A 456 14.23 -4.91 12.90
CA ILE A 456 15.24 -5.40 11.94
C ILE A 456 14.61 -5.53 10.56
N ALA A 457 15.18 -4.85 9.56
CA ALA A 457 14.86 -5.08 8.16
C ALA A 457 15.49 -6.41 7.72
N PRO A 458 14.72 -7.41 7.25
CA PRO A 458 15.27 -8.66 6.78
C PRO A 458 16.07 -8.47 5.49
N SER A 459 17.20 -9.17 5.37
CA SER A 459 18.11 -9.02 4.25
C SER A 459 17.67 -9.79 3.01
N PHE A 460 18.02 -9.23 1.85
CA PHE A 460 18.27 -10.01 0.65
C PHE A 460 19.74 -10.43 0.70
N THR A 461 20.02 -11.71 0.97
CA THR A 461 21.41 -12.19 1.04
C THR A 461 21.79 -12.93 -0.24
N THR A 462 22.91 -12.54 -0.83
CA THR A 462 23.67 -13.33 -1.78
C THR A 462 25.14 -12.90 -1.76
N HIS A 463 26.05 -13.77 -2.22
CA HIS A 463 27.45 -13.42 -2.47
C HIS A 463 28.14 -12.68 -1.31
N SER A 464 27.83 -13.09 -0.07
CA SER A 464 28.40 -12.52 1.15
C SER A 464 28.01 -11.08 1.47
N PHE A 465 26.97 -10.55 0.81
CA PHE A 465 26.37 -9.27 1.17
C PHE A 465 24.87 -9.41 1.46
N SER A 466 24.48 -8.97 2.65
CA SER A 466 23.11 -8.93 3.13
C SER A 466 22.52 -7.54 2.85
N MET A 467 22.05 -7.35 1.63
CA MET A 467 21.45 -6.11 1.13
C MET A 467 20.23 -5.71 1.98
N ASN A 468 20.00 -4.41 2.12
CA ASN A 468 18.90 -3.80 2.91
C ASN A 468 18.95 -4.06 4.43
N GLN A 469 19.89 -4.88 4.93
CA GLN A 469 19.94 -5.26 6.34
C GLN A 469 20.21 -4.05 7.25
N ARG A 470 19.32 -3.82 8.21
CA ARG A 470 19.47 -2.77 9.24
C ARG A 470 18.77 -3.17 10.53
N MET A 471 19.39 -2.88 11.68
CA MET A 471 18.74 -2.86 12.99
C MET A 471 18.63 -1.43 13.50
N VAL A 472 17.48 -1.10 14.11
CA VAL A 472 17.27 0.11 14.92
C VAL A 472 16.81 -0.30 16.32
N VAL A 473 17.47 0.22 17.35
CA VAL A 473 17.02 0.16 18.75
C VAL A 473 16.15 1.39 18.99
N LEU A 474 14.87 1.15 19.28
CA LEU A 474 13.87 2.21 19.42
C LEU A 474 14.04 2.98 20.74
N LYS A 475 13.55 4.22 20.75
CA LYS A 475 13.72 5.17 21.86
C LYS A 475 12.51 5.26 22.79
N GLY A 476 12.76 5.77 23.99
CA GLY A 476 11.72 6.07 24.97
C GLY A 476 10.99 4.83 25.49
N VAL A 477 11.71 3.72 25.62
CA VAL A 477 11.16 2.45 26.11
C VAL A 477 10.85 2.54 27.60
N VAL A 478 9.58 2.65 27.94
CA VAL A 478 9.05 2.58 29.31
C VAL A 478 8.42 1.19 29.50
N VAL A 479 8.66 0.55 30.65
CA VAL A 479 8.11 -0.78 30.97
C VAL A 479 7.42 -0.74 32.33
N VAL A 480 6.19 -1.22 32.38
CA VAL A 480 5.39 -1.36 33.60
C VAL A 480 4.99 -2.82 33.81
N ALA A 481 4.91 -3.26 35.07
CA ALA A 481 4.33 -4.55 35.41
C ALA A 481 2.80 -4.45 35.36
N VAL A 482 2.14 -5.47 34.79
CA VAL A 482 0.67 -5.54 34.69
C VAL A 482 0.12 -6.65 35.60
N SER A 483 0.82 -7.78 35.66
CA SER A 483 0.52 -8.88 36.60
C SER A 483 1.77 -9.75 36.80
N ALA A 484 1.66 -10.86 37.53
CA ALA A 484 2.77 -11.78 37.75
C ALA A 484 3.40 -12.22 36.40
N ASN A 485 4.71 -12.00 36.25
CA ASN A 485 5.52 -12.26 35.05
C ASN A 485 5.03 -11.58 33.75
N THR A 486 4.10 -10.62 33.82
CA THR A 486 3.49 -9.95 32.66
C THR A 486 3.73 -8.44 32.71
N TYR A 487 4.23 -7.90 31.60
CA TYR A 487 4.71 -6.53 31.48
C TYR A 487 4.15 -5.88 30.23
N LYS A 488 3.79 -4.59 30.30
CA LYS A 488 3.48 -3.77 29.14
C LYS A 488 4.65 -2.83 28.90
N PHE A 489 5.09 -2.70 27.65
CA PHE A 489 6.00 -1.63 27.25
C PHE A 489 5.28 -0.59 26.41
N THR A 490 5.75 0.65 26.50
CA THR A 490 5.49 1.73 25.55
C THR A 490 6.82 2.16 24.95
N ALA A 491 6.89 2.39 23.64
CA ALA A 491 8.07 2.86 22.94
C ALA A 491 7.65 3.78 21.78
N PHE A 492 8.58 4.54 21.20
CA PHE A 492 8.32 5.33 20.00
C PHE A 492 8.74 4.59 18.73
N GLY A 493 7.93 4.70 17.67
CA GLY A 493 8.37 4.35 16.32
C GLY A 493 9.52 5.24 15.83
N PRO A 494 10.24 4.84 14.77
CA PRO A 494 11.50 5.47 14.39
C PRO A 494 11.39 6.99 14.17
N SER A 495 12.47 7.74 14.45
CA SER A 495 12.44 9.21 14.36
C SER A 495 12.34 9.71 12.92
N THR A 496 12.93 9.00 11.95
CA THR A 496 12.89 9.35 10.52
C THR A 496 12.90 8.11 9.63
N LYS A 497 12.44 8.31 8.39
CA LYS A 497 12.53 7.35 7.29
C LYS A 497 13.98 7.14 6.78
N GLU A 498 14.88 8.08 7.06
CA GLU A 498 16.32 7.92 6.86
C GLU A 498 16.95 6.95 7.89
N ILE A 499 16.40 6.88 9.12
CA ILE A 499 16.78 5.92 10.17
C ILE A 499 16.10 4.55 9.98
N ALA A 500 14.90 4.49 9.40
CA ALA A 500 14.27 3.24 8.98
C ALA A 500 13.39 3.48 7.74
N PRO A 501 13.80 3.13 6.51
CA PRO A 501 12.98 3.29 5.31
C PRO A 501 11.61 2.62 5.42
N PRO A 502 10.56 3.14 4.76
CA PRO A 502 9.26 2.50 4.69
C PRO A 502 9.42 1.07 4.17
N GLY A 503 8.91 0.10 4.92
CA GLY A 503 9.27 -1.30 4.72
C GLY A 503 8.73 -2.21 5.82
N TYR A 504 8.88 -3.51 5.60
CA TYR A 504 8.58 -4.55 6.58
C TYR A 504 9.78 -4.79 7.52
N TYR A 505 9.50 -4.89 8.83
CA TYR A 505 10.51 -5.15 9.87
C TYR A 505 10.05 -6.25 10.82
N LEU A 506 11.03 -6.99 11.33
CA LEU A 506 10.89 -7.89 12.49
C LEU A 506 11.02 -7.08 13.78
N LEU A 507 9.99 -7.02 14.62
CA LEU A 507 10.06 -6.43 15.96
C LEU A 507 10.42 -7.47 17.01
N PHE A 508 11.47 -7.21 17.77
CA PHE A 508 11.91 -8.04 18.90
C PHE A 508 11.86 -7.27 20.22
N VAL A 509 11.26 -7.88 21.25
CA VAL A 509 11.46 -7.49 22.65
C VAL A 509 12.73 -8.20 23.14
N VAL A 510 13.73 -7.45 23.57
CA VAL A 510 15.02 -8.01 24.01
C VAL A 510 15.21 -7.73 25.50
N HIS A 511 15.07 -8.78 26.32
CA HIS A 511 15.25 -8.72 27.77
C HIS A 511 16.60 -9.34 28.15
N ALA A 512 17.47 -8.56 28.79
CA ALA A 512 18.81 -8.96 29.23
C ALA A 512 19.69 -9.59 28.11
N GLY A 513 19.50 -9.15 26.87
CA GLY A 513 20.19 -9.69 25.68
C GLY A 513 19.57 -10.97 25.10
N ILE A 514 18.44 -11.45 25.63
CA ILE A 514 17.67 -12.57 25.11
C ILE A 514 16.44 -12.01 24.36
N PRO A 515 16.30 -12.27 23.05
CA PRO A 515 15.19 -11.76 22.24
C PRO A 515 13.94 -12.65 22.35
N SER A 516 12.78 -12.05 22.10
CA SER A 516 11.54 -12.76 21.81
C SER A 516 11.62 -13.54 20.50
N SER A 517 10.53 -14.22 20.11
CA SER A 517 10.29 -14.41 18.68
C SER A 517 9.87 -13.05 18.09
N GLY A 518 10.24 -12.79 16.83
CA GLY A 518 9.98 -11.53 16.16
C GLY A 518 8.54 -11.43 15.66
N LEU A 519 7.88 -10.31 15.94
CA LEU A 519 6.57 -9.98 15.37
C LEU A 519 6.71 -9.29 14.01
N THR A 520 5.77 -9.54 13.11
CA THR A 520 5.82 -9.13 11.71
C THR A 520 4.95 -7.91 11.40
N LYS A 521 5.28 -6.74 12.00
CA LYS A 521 4.48 -5.51 11.86
C LYS A 521 5.29 -4.26 11.49
N MET A 522 5.11 -3.79 10.25
CA MET A 522 5.19 -2.39 9.79
C MET A 522 4.54 -2.30 8.40
N ARG A 523 3.67 -1.29 8.18
CA ARG A 523 3.09 -0.93 6.87
C ARG A 523 2.63 0.54 6.92
N GLU A 524 3.45 1.46 6.45
CA GLU A 524 2.98 2.83 6.20
C GLU A 524 2.15 2.87 4.91
N ARG A 525 1.06 3.67 4.88
CA ARG A 525 0.31 3.93 3.64
C ARG A 525 1.21 4.73 2.70
N ASN A 526 1.62 4.14 1.59
CA ASN A 526 2.57 4.78 0.69
C ASN A 526 1.86 5.67 -0.34
N VAL A 527 1.96 7.00 -0.15
CA VAL A 527 1.36 8.00 -1.04
C VAL A 527 2.04 7.99 -2.42
N GLY A 528 1.22 8.07 -3.47
CA GLY A 528 1.51 7.89 -4.89
C GLY A 528 2.90 8.23 -5.46
N LYS A 529 3.38 7.34 -6.35
CA LYS A 529 3.72 7.71 -7.74
C LYS A 529 3.96 6.49 -8.64
N CYS A 530 3.11 6.35 -9.67
CA CYS A 530 3.46 5.62 -10.91
C CYS A 530 2.79 6.21 -12.17
N LEU A 531 2.66 7.54 -12.21
CA LEU A 531 2.70 8.36 -13.45
C LEU A 531 4.30 8.61 -13.85
N LEU A 532 5.66 8.20 -15.70
CA LEU A 532 5.81 7.85 -17.15
C LEU A 532 6.64 6.53 -17.25
N PHE A 533 6.51 5.74 -18.31
CA PHE A 533 6.96 6.13 -19.65
C PHE A 533 6.09 5.57 -20.77
N LEU A 534 5.41 6.46 -21.51
CA LEU A 534 4.83 6.18 -22.83
C LEU A 534 4.61 7.50 -23.59
N LEU A 535 5.69 8.11 -24.07
CA LEU A 535 5.62 9.22 -25.04
C LEU A 535 6.97 9.40 -25.78
N CYS A 536 7.15 8.65 -26.87
CA CYS A 536 8.01 8.98 -28.01
C CYS A 536 7.79 7.97 -29.16
N LEU A 537 7.91 8.45 -30.40
CA LEU A 537 8.04 7.68 -31.65
C LEU A 537 6.84 6.79 -32.07
N ASN A 538 5.79 7.45 -32.58
CA ASN A 538 5.11 6.96 -33.78
C ASN A 538 6.04 7.16 -34.99
N VAL A 539 6.43 6.10 -35.71
CA VAL A 539 6.63 6.10 -37.18
C VAL A 539 6.42 4.67 -37.74
N VAL A 540 5.25 4.46 -38.37
CA VAL A 540 5.01 3.68 -39.61
C VAL A 540 5.53 2.22 -39.72
N SER A 541 4.61 1.27 -39.54
CA SER A 541 4.48 -0.04 -40.24
C SER A 541 5.55 -1.14 -40.01
N SER A 542 5.25 -2.44 -39.94
CA SER A 542 3.97 -3.18 -40.06
C SER A 542 3.92 -4.31 -39.03
N VAL A 543 2.77 -4.53 -38.38
CA VAL A 543 2.51 -5.74 -37.57
C VAL A 543 1.13 -6.29 -37.95
N VAL A 544 1.06 -7.60 -38.20
CA VAL A 544 -0.18 -8.31 -38.50
C VAL A 544 -1.06 -8.35 -37.24
N ILE A 545 -2.34 -8.00 -37.38
CA ILE A 545 -3.32 -8.08 -36.30
C ILE A 545 -3.58 -9.56 -35.98
N ALA A 546 -3.02 -10.04 -34.87
CA ALA A 546 -3.53 -11.23 -34.20
C ALA A 546 -4.75 -10.79 -33.37
N ALA A 547 -5.96 -11.13 -33.85
CA ALA A 547 -7.19 -10.75 -33.18
C ALA A 547 -7.30 -11.40 -31.79
N ALA A 548 -7.85 -10.65 -30.83
CA ALA A 548 -8.38 -11.25 -29.61
C ALA A 548 -9.61 -12.11 -29.96
N PRO A 549 -9.86 -13.24 -29.29
CA PRO A 549 -11.08 -14.02 -29.51
C PRO A 549 -12.30 -13.20 -29.08
N PRO A 550 -13.40 -13.17 -29.86
CA PRO A 550 -14.68 -12.66 -29.36
C PRO A 550 -15.24 -13.66 -28.34
N THR A 551 -15.59 -13.17 -27.15
CA THR A 551 -16.21 -13.98 -26.08
C THR A 551 -17.48 -13.31 -25.57
N CYS A 552 -18.58 -13.50 -26.30
CA CYS A 552 -19.93 -13.30 -25.78
C CYS A 552 -20.30 -14.50 -24.89
N PRO A 553 -20.80 -14.30 -23.65
CA PRO A 553 -21.28 -15.39 -22.82
C PRO A 553 -22.74 -15.20 -22.37
N ALA A 554 -23.69 -15.64 -23.20
CA ALA A 554 -25.06 -16.00 -22.79
C ALA A 554 -25.59 -17.02 -23.80
N ASP A 555 -26.12 -18.16 -23.33
CA ASP A 555 -26.42 -19.32 -24.17
C ASP A 555 -27.85 -19.28 -24.75
N THR A 556 -28.01 -18.61 -25.90
CA THR A 556 -29.14 -18.85 -26.84
C THR A 556 -28.65 -18.69 -28.28
N GLY A 557 -29.07 -19.60 -29.17
CA GLY A 557 -28.59 -19.64 -30.55
C GLY A 557 -29.23 -18.59 -31.46
N SER A 558 -28.49 -17.51 -31.74
CA SER A 558 -28.76 -16.58 -32.86
C SER A 558 -27.44 -15.97 -33.36
N ASP A 559 -27.38 -15.61 -34.64
CA ASP A 559 -26.16 -15.09 -35.27
C ASP A 559 -25.82 -13.66 -34.79
N CYS A 560 -24.58 -13.43 -34.38
CA CYS A 560 -24.06 -12.09 -34.08
C CYS A 560 -23.82 -11.29 -35.37
N GLY A 561 -24.89 -10.83 -36.02
CA GLY A 561 -24.87 -10.24 -37.35
C GLY A 561 -25.05 -8.71 -37.43
N SER A 562 -24.14 -8.08 -38.19
CA SER A 562 -24.25 -6.72 -38.77
C SER A 562 -24.13 -5.49 -37.87
N ASP A 563 -23.77 -4.35 -38.49
CA ASP A 563 -23.51 -3.05 -37.85
C ASP A 563 -24.79 -2.26 -37.46
N SER A 564 -25.93 -2.95 -37.24
CA SER A 564 -27.13 -2.32 -36.67
C SER A 564 -26.91 -1.98 -35.20
N GLY A 565 -27.11 -0.71 -34.82
CA GLY A 565 -26.94 -0.19 -33.45
C GLY A 565 -28.03 -0.62 -32.45
N GLU A 566 -28.66 -1.76 -32.70
CA GLU A 566 -29.80 -2.30 -31.96
C GLU A 566 -29.39 -3.63 -31.32
N TRP A 567 -29.90 -3.88 -30.11
CA TRP A 567 -29.60 -5.07 -29.33
C TRP A 567 -30.91 -5.77 -29.06
N GLU A 568 -31.09 -6.97 -29.61
CA GLU A 568 -32.28 -7.79 -29.41
C GLU A 568 -32.07 -8.72 -28.21
N GLY A 569 -32.60 -8.35 -27.05
CA GLY A 569 -32.57 -9.17 -25.84
C GLY A 569 -32.58 -8.35 -24.55
N GLU A 570 -32.86 -9.00 -23.43
CA GLU A 570 -32.69 -8.41 -22.09
C GLU A 570 -31.21 -8.34 -21.70
N PHE A 571 -30.80 -7.27 -21.00
CA PHE A 571 -29.48 -7.15 -20.38
C PHE A 571 -29.36 -7.94 -19.07
N PHE A 572 -30.49 -8.21 -18.40
CA PHE A 572 -30.54 -8.94 -17.12
C PHE A 572 -31.47 -10.17 -17.22
N PRO A 573 -31.18 -11.15 -18.11
CA PRO A 573 -32.03 -12.30 -18.32
C PRO A 573 -32.20 -13.12 -17.04
N GLY A 574 -33.44 -13.52 -16.76
CA GLY A 574 -33.78 -14.29 -15.56
C GLY A 574 -33.98 -13.46 -14.28
N ILE A 575 -33.63 -12.16 -14.27
CA ILE A 575 -33.97 -11.26 -13.17
C ILE A 575 -35.38 -10.68 -13.41
N PRO A 576 -36.40 -11.06 -12.59
CA PRO A 576 -37.73 -10.48 -12.69
C PRO A 576 -37.74 -9.05 -12.12
N LYS A 577 -38.84 -8.31 -12.34
CA LYS A 577 -39.08 -7.09 -11.56
C LYS A 577 -39.15 -7.43 -10.06
N ILE A 578 -38.28 -6.79 -9.29
CA ILE A 578 -38.11 -6.97 -7.85
C ILE A 578 -39.40 -6.53 -7.12
N LYS A 579 -39.77 -7.29 -6.09
CA LYS A 579 -41.02 -7.10 -5.33
C LYS A 579 -40.75 -7.12 -3.83
N TYR A 580 -41.63 -6.48 -3.06
CA TYR A 580 -41.66 -6.64 -1.61
C TYR A 580 -42.24 -8.01 -1.24
N GLU A 581 -41.51 -8.76 -0.41
CA GLU A 581 -41.92 -10.05 0.15
C GLU A 581 -41.93 -10.04 1.69
N GLY A 582 -41.45 -8.96 2.32
CA GLY A 582 -41.45 -8.78 3.77
C GLY A 582 -40.28 -9.44 4.52
N PRO A 583 -40.13 -9.14 5.82
CA PRO A 583 -38.90 -9.38 6.57
C PRO A 583 -38.59 -10.85 6.88
N SER A 584 -39.56 -11.75 6.67
CA SER A 584 -39.38 -13.19 6.78
C SER A 584 -38.70 -13.82 5.56
N SER A 585 -38.73 -13.17 4.38
CA SER A 585 -38.21 -13.76 3.14
C SER A 585 -36.71 -14.07 3.18
N LYS A 586 -36.30 -15.01 2.33
CA LYS A 586 -34.93 -15.47 2.07
C LYS A 586 -34.55 -15.41 0.59
N ASN A 587 -35.45 -15.02 -0.30
CA ASN A 587 -35.13 -14.72 -1.70
C ASN A 587 -34.14 -13.52 -1.71
N PRO A 588 -32.95 -13.59 -2.33
CA PRO A 588 -32.07 -12.44 -2.43
C PRO A 588 -32.69 -11.32 -3.28
N LEU A 589 -33.40 -11.66 -4.36
CA LEU A 589 -33.97 -10.75 -5.35
C LEU A 589 -35.41 -10.29 -4.98
N SER A 590 -35.56 -9.77 -3.76
CA SER A 590 -36.80 -9.18 -3.24
C SER A 590 -36.52 -8.13 -2.16
N PHE A 591 -37.44 -7.20 -1.92
CA PHE A 591 -37.36 -6.27 -0.79
C PHE A 591 -37.99 -6.90 0.47
N LYS A 592 -37.30 -6.77 1.60
CA LYS A 592 -37.70 -7.30 2.92
C LYS A 592 -38.26 -6.19 3.81
N TRP A 593 -37.87 -4.95 3.54
CA TRP A 593 -38.21 -3.76 4.31
C TRP A 593 -38.73 -2.62 3.43
N TYR A 594 -38.21 -2.45 2.20
CA TYR A 594 -38.70 -1.45 1.27
C TYR A 594 -40.02 -1.88 0.61
N ASN A 595 -41.12 -1.25 1.03
CA ASN A 595 -42.43 -1.38 0.42
C ASN A 595 -42.86 0.00 -0.10
N ALA A 596 -42.67 0.24 -1.40
CA ALA A 596 -42.79 1.57 -2.02
C ALA A 596 -44.10 2.32 -1.72
N GLU A 597 -45.22 1.59 -1.53
CA GLU A 597 -46.56 2.16 -1.28
C GLU A 597 -46.95 2.16 0.22
N GLU A 598 -46.04 1.81 1.13
CA GLU A 598 -46.27 1.88 2.58
C GLU A 598 -46.15 3.31 3.10
N GLU A 599 -47.19 3.79 3.75
CA GLU A 599 -47.24 5.12 4.36
C GLU A 599 -46.64 5.09 5.78
N ILE A 600 -45.65 5.94 6.03
CA ILE A 600 -45.00 6.16 7.32
C ILE A 600 -45.06 7.65 7.63
N LEU A 601 -45.57 8.00 8.82
CA LEU A 601 -45.81 9.40 9.23
C LEU A 601 -46.65 10.24 8.24
N GLY A 602 -47.48 9.58 7.42
CA GLY A 602 -48.37 10.22 6.43
C GLY A 602 -47.80 10.37 5.01
N GLU A 603 -46.59 9.87 4.74
CA GLU A 603 -45.96 9.90 3.42
C GLU A 603 -45.40 8.52 3.04
N LYS A 604 -45.40 8.16 1.76
CA LYS A 604 -45.02 6.82 1.30
C LYS A 604 -43.51 6.62 1.33
N MET A 605 -43.05 5.38 1.56
CA MET A 605 -41.62 5.05 1.53
C MET A 605 -40.91 5.54 0.26
N LYS A 606 -41.55 5.44 -0.91
CA LYS A 606 -40.93 5.90 -2.17
C LYS A 606 -40.75 7.42 -2.25
N ASP A 607 -41.63 8.17 -1.59
CA ASP A 607 -41.62 9.64 -1.58
C ASP A 607 -40.67 10.19 -0.51
N TRP A 608 -40.58 9.50 0.65
CA TRP A 608 -39.49 9.69 1.63
C TRP A 608 -38.10 9.43 1.04
N MET A 609 -37.94 8.37 0.24
CA MET A 609 -36.63 7.90 -0.20
C MET A 609 -36.18 8.51 -1.53
N ARG A 610 -37.09 8.57 -2.51
CA ARG A 610 -36.84 9.06 -3.89
C ARG A 610 -35.54 8.50 -4.47
N PHE A 611 -35.33 7.20 -4.30
CA PHE A 611 -34.09 6.50 -4.62
C PHE A 611 -33.61 6.78 -6.05
N SER A 612 -32.30 6.86 -6.23
CA SER A 612 -31.64 7.03 -7.52
C SER A 612 -30.44 6.09 -7.69
N VAL A 613 -30.19 5.66 -8.92
CA VAL A 613 -29.01 4.86 -9.29
C VAL A 613 -27.92 5.76 -9.89
N ALA A 614 -26.69 5.63 -9.36
CA ALA A 614 -25.50 6.26 -9.91
C ALA A 614 -25.02 5.56 -11.19
N PHE A 615 -25.00 6.28 -12.33
CA PHE A 615 -24.63 5.67 -13.62
C PHE A 615 -23.16 5.26 -13.71
N TRP A 616 -22.24 6.02 -13.09
CA TRP A 616 -20.79 5.74 -13.12
C TRP A 616 -20.44 4.44 -12.42
N HIS A 617 -20.98 4.19 -11.22
CA HIS A 617 -20.68 2.95 -10.51
C HIS A 617 -21.41 1.73 -11.06
N THR A 618 -22.67 1.88 -11.46
CA THR A 618 -23.49 0.75 -11.92
C THR A 618 -23.13 0.30 -13.34
N PHE A 619 -22.94 1.24 -14.28
CA PHE A 619 -22.77 0.90 -15.71
C PHE A 619 -21.36 1.15 -16.26
N ARG A 620 -20.56 2.03 -15.63
CA ARG A 620 -19.15 2.27 -15.97
C ARG A 620 -18.15 1.62 -15.00
N GLY A 621 -18.62 1.00 -13.91
CA GLY A 621 -17.78 0.44 -12.84
C GLY A 621 -17.07 -0.86 -13.25
N THR A 622 -15.80 -0.76 -13.67
CA THR A 622 -15.02 -1.91 -14.18
C THR A 622 -14.39 -2.82 -13.11
N GLY A 623 -14.42 -2.40 -11.84
CA GLY A 623 -13.69 -3.08 -10.76
C GLY A 623 -12.16 -2.89 -10.80
N ALA A 624 -11.64 -1.99 -11.65
CA ALA A 624 -10.26 -1.56 -11.55
C ALA A 624 -10.01 -0.77 -10.25
N ASP A 625 -8.78 -0.85 -9.73
CA ASP A 625 -8.32 -0.08 -8.57
C ASP A 625 -6.87 0.42 -8.81
N PRO A 626 -6.30 1.30 -7.97
CA PRO A 626 -4.94 1.84 -8.17
C PRO A 626 -3.79 0.81 -8.18
N PHE A 627 -4.08 -0.48 -7.92
CA PHE A 627 -3.15 -1.59 -7.83
C PHE A 627 -3.53 -2.77 -8.76
N GLY A 628 -4.69 -2.74 -9.41
CA GLY A 628 -5.24 -3.88 -10.17
C GLY A 628 -6.08 -3.50 -11.39
N ALA A 629 -5.96 -4.30 -12.45
CA ALA A 629 -6.76 -4.20 -13.67
C ALA A 629 -8.27 -4.41 -13.40
N PRO A 630 -9.17 -4.08 -14.37
CA PRO A 630 -10.58 -4.47 -14.34
C PRO A 630 -10.84 -5.93 -13.96
N THR A 631 -12.02 -6.18 -13.39
CA THR A 631 -12.54 -7.53 -13.07
C THR A 631 -13.88 -7.82 -13.71
N LYS A 632 -14.71 -6.79 -13.93
CA LYS A 632 -16.04 -6.93 -14.54
C LYS A 632 -15.96 -6.82 -16.05
N THR A 633 -16.70 -7.68 -16.73
CA THR A 633 -16.91 -7.67 -18.18
C THR A 633 -18.40 -7.58 -18.41
N TRP A 634 -18.92 -6.38 -18.63
CA TRP A 634 -20.36 -6.14 -18.70
C TRP A 634 -20.94 -6.43 -20.09
N PRO A 635 -22.16 -7.02 -20.20
CA PRO A 635 -22.80 -7.29 -21.50
C PRO A 635 -22.99 -6.07 -22.40
N TRP A 636 -23.02 -4.87 -21.81
CA TRP A 636 -23.20 -3.59 -22.49
C TRP A 636 -21.89 -2.87 -22.87
N GLU A 637 -20.72 -3.39 -22.50
CA GLU A 637 -19.40 -2.84 -22.85
C GLU A 637 -18.75 -3.66 -23.98
N ASP A 638 -18.37 -3.02 -25.09
CA ASP A 638 -17.57 -3.62 -26.18
C ASP A 638 -16.08 -3.18 -26.15
N GLY A 639 -15.70 -2.32 -25.20
CA GLY A 639 -14.35 -1.80 -25.03
C GLY A 639 -13.97 -0.63 -25.94
N THR A 640 -14.82 -0.22 -26.90
CA THR A 640 -14.54 0.90 -27.81
C THR A 640 -14.87 2.27 -27.22
N ASN A 641 -15.76 2.33 -26.21
CA ASN A 641 -16.40 3.55 -25.73
C ASN A 641 -17.01 4.41 -26.87
N SER A 642 -17.57 3.74 -27.88
CA SER A 642 -18.26 4.39 -29.01
C SER A 642 -19.61 4.99 -28.61
N LEU A 643 -20.18 5.82 -29.49
CA LEU A 643 -21.52 6.39 -29.33
C LEU A 643 -22.63 5.31 -29.38
N ALA A 644 -22.44 4.25 -30.17
CA ALA A 644 -23.34 3.09 -30.19
C ALA A 644 -23.29 2.33 -28.85
N MET A 645 -22.09 2.09 -28.31
CA MET A 645 -21.90 1.47 -27.00
C MET A 645 -22.51 2.33 -25.89
N ALA A 646 -22.33 3.65 -25.92
CA ALA A 646 -23.00 4.59 -25.02
C ALA A 646 -24.53 4.44 -25.02
N LYS A 647 -25.16 4.38 -26.20
CA LYS A 647 -26.60 4.13 -26.35
C LYS A 647 -27.02 2.74 -25.85
N ARG A 648 -26.17 1.70 -26.00
CA ARG A 648 -26.39 0.36 -25.41
C ARG A 648 -26.39 0.39 -23.88
N ARG A 649 -25.38 1.03 -23.25
CA ARG A 649 -25.31 1.20 -21.79
C ARG A 649 -26.50 1.94 -21.21
N LEU A 650 -26.98 2.95 -21.92
CA LEU A 650 -28.15 3.71 -21.52
C LEU A 650 -29.41 2.83 -21.47
N ARG A 651 -29.64 1.97 -22.47
CA ARG A 651 -30.75 1.00 -22.46
C ARG A 651 -30.64 0.01 -21.29
N ALA A 652 -29.45 -0.49 -20.98
CA ALA A 652 -29.22 -1.33 -19.79
C ALA A 652 -29.57 -0.60 -18.48
N ASN A 653 -29.26 0.70 -18.36
CA ASN A 653 -29.67 1.51 -17.20
C ASN A 653 -31.19 1.59 -17.04
N PHE A 654 -31.95 1.81 -18.11
CA PHE A 654 -33.41 1.90 -18.01
C PHE A 654 -34.07 0.53 -17.76
N GLU A 655 -33.54 -0.58 -18.30
CA GLU A 655 -33.99 -1.94 -17.91
C GLU A 655 -33.72 -2.22 -16.43
N PHE A 656 -32.53 -1.86 -15.93
CA PHE A 656 -32.16 -2.03 -14.52
C PHE A 656 -33.10 -1.25 -13.59
N LEU A 657 -33.40 0.02 -13.91
CA LEU A 657 -34.32 0.86 -13.16
C LEU A 657 -35.75 0.29 -13.13
N GLU A 658 -36.28 -0.17 -14.28
CA GLU A 658 -37.60 -0.78 -14.30
C GLU A 658 -37.65 -2.09 -13.52
N LYS A 659 -36.63 -2.95 -13.64
CA LYS A 659 -36.55 -4.23 -12.89
C LYS A 659 -36.36 -4.00 -11.40
N LEU A 660 -35.50 -3.08 -10.98
CA LEU A 660 -35.30 -2.74 -9.56
C LEU A 660 -36.51 -2.01 -8.95
N GLY A 661 -37.30 -1.30 -9.77
CA GLY A 661 -38.43 -0.50 -9.30
C GLY A 661 -38.02 0.87 -8.78
N VAL A 662 -37.01 1.48 -9.39
CA VAL A 662 -36.47 2.79 -9.01
C VAL A 662 -36.80 3.83 -10.08
N GLU A 663 -37.43 4.93 -9.66
CA GLU A 663 -38.00 5.95 -10.54
C GLU A 663 -36.99 7.08 -10.88
N ARG A 664 -35.74 7.01 -10.40
CA ARG A 664 -34.73 8.06 -10.63
C ARG A 664 -33.31 7.55 -10.91
N TRP A 665 -32.50 8.41 -11.51
CA TRP A 665 -31.10 8.16 -11.84
C TRP A 665 -30.28 9.45 -11.82
N CYS A 666 -28.95 9.30 -11.77
CA CYS A 666 -27.97 10.39 -11.83
C CYS A 666 -26.82 10.08 -12.79
N PHE A 667 -26.23 11.09 -13.44
CA PHE A 667 -25.07 10.94 -14.33
C PHE A 667 -24.07 12.11 -14.31
N HIS A 668 -22.78 11.83 -14.55
CA HIS A 668 -21.89 12.82 -15.16
C HIS A 668 -21.98 12.74 -16.68
N ASP A 669 -21.87 13.88 -17.35
CA ASP A 669 -21.93 14.00 -18.81
C ASP A 669 -20.96 13.07 -19.59
N ARG A 670 -19.81 12.71 -19.02
CA ARG A 670 -18.82 11.77 -19.59
C ARG A 670 -19.06 10.30 -19.27
N ASP A 671 -20.01 9.98 -18.39
CA ASP A 671 -20.40 8.61 -18.09
C ASP A 671 -21.39 8.08 -19.14
N ILE A 672 -22.33 8.93 -19.54
CA ILE A 672 -23.33 8.59 -20.56
C ILE A 672 -22.78 8.72 -21.98
N ALA A 673 -21.96 9.75 -22.29
CA ALA A 673 -21.49 10.04 -23.64
C ALA A 673 -19.95 10.15 -23.77
N PRO A 674 -19.36 9.75 -24.91
CA PRO A 674 -17.91 9.84 -25.15
C PRO A 674 -17.45 11.24 -25.58
N GLU A 675 -16.23 11.63 -25.17
CA GLU A 675 -15.57 12.81 -25.76
C GLU A 675 -15.24 12.60 -27.23
N GLY A 676 -15.50 13.61 -28.05
CA GLY A 676 -14.93 13.74 -29.38
C GLY A 676 -13.53 14.38 -29.34
N LYS A 677 -12.97 14.66 -30.52
CA LYS A 677 -11.70 15.38 -30.68
C LYS A 677 -11.84 16.87 -30.36
N THR A 678 -13.05 17.41 -30.49
CA THR A 678 -13.39 18.81 -30.21
C THR A 678 -14.51 18.89 -29.17
N LEU A 679 -14.71 20.08 -28.61
CA LEU A 679 -15.87 20.36 -27.75
C LEU A 679 -17.20 20.26 -28.53
N GLU A 680 -17.18 20.59 -29.82
CA GLU A 680 -18.35 20.49 -30.72
C GLU A 680 -18.75 19.02 -30.95
N GLU A 681 -17.80 18.15 -31.32
CA GLU A 681 -18.02 16.70 -31.43
C GLU A 681 -18.48 16.10 -30.08
N THR A 682 -17.88 16.54 -28.97
CA THR A 682 -18.26 16.09 -27.62
C THR A 682 -19.69 16.48 -27.25
N ASN A 683 -20.12 17.70 -27.61
CA ASN A 683 -21.47 18.17 -27.36
C ASN A 683 -22.50 17.43 -28.24
N ALA A 684 -22.18 17.17 -29.51
CA ALA A 684 -23.03 16.41 -30.42
C ALA A 684 -23.22 14.96 -29.97
N ASN A 685 -22.14 14.28 -29.55
CA ASN A 685 -22.20 12.94 -28.94
C ASN A 685 -23.12 12.93 -27.71
N LEU A 686 -23.04 13.95 -26.86
CA LEU A 686 -23.89 14.07 -25.67
C LEU A 686 -25.35 14.32 -26.03
N ASP A 687 -25.65 15.18 -27.01
CA ASP A 687 -27.02 15.42 -27.48
C ASP A 687 -27.67 14.16 -28.05
N GLU A 688 -26.94 13.33 -28.81
CA GLU A 688 -27.44 12.06 -29.32
C GLU A 688 -27.75 11.02 -28.23
N VAL A 689 -27.03 11.02 -27.11
CA VAL A 689 -27.32 10.15 -25.96
C VAL A 689 -28.47 10.72 -25.12
N VAL A 690 -28.54 12.05 -24.97
CA VAL A 690 -29.58 12.75 -24.22
C VAL A 690 -30.94 12.66 -24.90
N ALA A 691 -31.00 12.68 -26.23
CA ALA A 691 -32.23 12.41 -26.98
C ALA A 691 -32.80 11.02 -26.65
N LEU A 692 -31.95 9.98 -26.67
CA LEU A 692 -32.35 8.62 -26.28
C LEU A 692 -32.69 8.52 -24.78
N ALA A 693 -32.01 9.27 -23.90
CA ALA A 693 -32.36 9.31 -22.48
C ALA A 693 -33.74 9.92 -22.24
N LYS A 694 -34.12 10.93 -23.04
CA LYS A 694 -35.46 11.54 -22.99
C LYS A 694 -36.56 10.58 -23.42
N GLU A 695 -36.28 9.78 -24.45
CA GLU A 695 -37.17 8.70 -24.92
C GLU A 695 -37.34 7.61 -23.85
N LEU A 696 -36.24 7.07 -23.33
CA LEU A 696 -36.24 5.94 -22.38
C LEU A 696 -36.77 6.31 -20.98
N GLN A 697 -36.73 7.59 -20.58
CA GLN A 697 -37.34 8.05 -19.33
C GLN A 697 -38.87 7.90 -19.32
N GLY A 698 -39.52 8.15 -20.46
CA GLY A 698 -40.97 8.25 -20.58
C GLY A 698 -41.58 9.17 -19.50
N ASP A 699 -42.74 8.76 -18.97
CA ASP A 699 -43.45 9.48 -17.91
C ASP A 699 -43.11 8.99 -16.49
N LYS A 700 -42.30 7.93 -16.34
CA LYS A 700 -42.11 7.20 -15.06
C LYS A 700 -40.73 7.35 -14.43
N ILE A 701 -39.70 7.64 -15.23
CA ILE A 701 -38.32 7.74 -14.74
C ILE A 701 -37.85 9.18 -14.93
N HIS A 702 -37.35 9.76 -13.84
CA HIS A 702 -36.98 11.18 -13.77
C HIS A 702 -35.48 11.31 -13.46
N LEU A 703 -34.86 12.37 -13.97
CA LEU A 703 -33.47 12.67 -13.63
C LEU A 703 -33.43 13.34 -12.24
N LEU A 704 -32.80 12.71 -11.25
CA LEU A 704 -32.66 13.34 -9.93
C LEU A 704 -31.64 14.49 -9.99
N TRP A 705 -30.49 14.24 -10.61
CA TRP A 705 -29.55 15.27 -11.04
C TRP A 705 -28.60 14.82 -12.16
N GLY A 706 -28.06 15.80 -12.88
CA GLY A 706 -26.87 15.61 -13.71
C GLY A 706 -25.72 16.51 -13.26
N THR A 707 -24.51 16.23 -13.74
CA THR A 707 -23.30 17.02 -13.46
C THR A 707 -22.26 16.91 -14.59
N ALA A 708 -21.15 17.65 -14.46
CA ALA A 708 -20.02 17.66 -15.38
C ALA A 708 -18.82 16.93 -14.79
N GLN A 709 -18.22 15.98 -15.54
CA GLN A 709 -17.03 15.25 -15.09
C GLN A 709 -15.75 16.10 -15.22
N LEU A 710 -15.55 17.03 -14.29
CA LEU A 710 -14.43 17.99 -14.28
C LEU A 710 -13.14 17.45 -13.62
N PHE A 711 -12.99 16.12 -13.47
CA PHE A 711 -11.92 15.55 -12.64
C PHE A 711 -11.14 14.37 -13.23
N LEU A 712 -11.71 13.62 -14.18
CA LEU A 712 -11.05 12.44 -14.77
C LEU A 712 -10.08 12.81 -15.89
N GLN A 713 -10.46 13.78 -16.72
CA GLN A 713 -9.74 14.17 -17.93
C GLN A 713 -8.41 14.88 -17.57
N PRO A 714 -7.26 14.51 -18.18
CA PRO A 714 -5.96 15.13 -17.89
C PRO A 714 -5.92 16.66 -17.95
N ARG A 715 -6.79 17.33 -18.71
CA ARG A 715 -6.88 18.81 -18.72
C ARG A 715 -7.17 19.41 -17.34
N TYR A 716 -7.82 18.67 -16.44
CA TYR A 716 -8.23 19.12 -15.10
C TYR A 716 -7.25 18.75 -13.98
N MET A 717 -6.03 18.28 -14.30
CA MET A 717 -5.05 17.81 -13.31
C MET A 717 -4.57 18.88 -12.29
N HIS A 718 -4.92 20.14 -12.49
CA HIS A 718 -4.54 21.30 -11.67
C HIS A 718 -5.75 22.15 -11.24
N GLY A 719 -6.93 21.53 -11.13
CA GLY A 719 -8.21 22.23 -10.90
C GLY A 719 -8.96 22.52 -12.20
N ALA A 720 -10.24 22.84 -12.07
CA ALA A 720 -11.13 23.19 -13.18
C ALA A 720 -11.60 24.65 -13.04
N ALA A 721 -12.50 24.95 -12.10
CA ALA A 721 -12.80 26.30 -11.66
C ALA A 721 -11.65 26.89 -10.80
N THR A 722 -10.88 26.05 -10.10
CA THR A 722 -9.67 26.48 -9.37
C THR A 722 -8.41 26.44 -10.23
N SER A 723 -8.52 26.21 -11.55
CA SER A 723 -7.34 26.02 -12.39
C SER A 723 -6.45 27.25 -12.44
N SER A 724 -5.13 27.01 -12.42
CA SER A 724 -4.12 28.03 -12.71
C SER A 724 -4.06 28.41 -14.20
N GLU A 725 -4.68 27.61 -15.07
CA GLU A 725 -4.70 27.81 -16.53
C GLU A 725 -6.06 28.33 -17.02
N LEU A 726 -6.09 29.55 -17.57
CA LEU A 726 -7.32 30.21 -18.05
C LEU A 726 -8.09 29.37 -19.09
N GLY A 727 -7.39 28.65 -19.95
CA GLY A 727 -8.01 27.77 -20.95
C GLY A 727 -8.76 26.58 -20.34
N VAL A 728 -8.31 26.09 -19.18
CA VAL A 728 -8.97 25.00 -18.45
C VAL A 728 -10.23 25.51 -17.76
N TYR A 729 -10.17 26.69 -17.12
CA TYR A 729 -11.33 27.38 -16.55
C TYR A 729 -12.44 27.61 -17.59
N ALA A 730 -12.07 28.12 -18.77
CA ALA A 730 -13.01 28.35 -19.87
C ALA A 730 -13.64 27.05 -20.40
N TYR A 731 -12.85 25.97 -20.53
CA TYR A 731 -13.35 24.67 -20.97
C TYR A 731 -14.29 24.04 -19.91
N ALA A 732 -13.94 24.14 -18.63
CA ALA A 732 -14.78 23.68 -17.52
C ALA A 732 -16.14 24.40 -17.49
N ALA A 733 -16.14 25.72 -17.67
CA ALA A 733 -17.36 26.52 -17.74
C ALA A 733 -18.24 26.13 -18.95
N ALA A 734 -17.63 25.84 -20.10
CA ALA A 734 -18.35 25.37 -21.28
C ALA A 734 -18.92 23.94 -21.11
N GLN A 735 -18.22 23.06 -20.39
CA GLN A 735 -18.71 21.73 -20.04
C GLN A 735 -19.89 21.81 -19.05
N VAL A 736 -19.78 22.61 -17.98
CA VAL A 736 -20.88 22.83 -17.00
C VAL A 736 -22.09 23.47 -17.65
N LYS A 737 -21.90 24.47 -18.54
CA LYS A 737 -22.97 25.03 -19.36
C LYS A 737 -23.75 23.92 -20.09
N LYS A 738 -23.04 23.04 -20.80
CA LYS A 738 -23.67 21.97 -21.59
C LYS A 738 -24.33 20.90 -20.71
N ALA A 739 -23.67 20.50 -19.63
CA ALA A 739 -24.22 19.54 -18.66
C ALA A 739 -25.53 20.08 -18.06
N MET A 740 -25.57 21.34 -17.63
CA MET A 740 -26.76 21.98 -17.08
C MET A 740 -27.90 22.12 -18.11
N GLU A 741 -27.58 22.37 -19.39
CA GLU A 741 -28.57 22.37 -20.47
C GLU A 741 -29.23 21.00 -20.68
N VAL A 742 -28.45 19.92 -20.66
CA VAL A 742 -29.01 18.56 -20.83
C VAL A 742 -29.73 18.07 -19.58
N THR A 743 -29.26 18.43 -18.37
CA THR A 743 -30.00 18.24 -17.11
C THR A 743 -31.35 18.94 -17.17
N HIS A 744 -31.41 20.20 -17.61
CA HIS A 744 -32.66 20.93 -17.76
C HIS A 744 -33.60 20.26 -18.79
N HIS A 745 -33.08 19.87 -19.95
CA HIS A 745 -33.85 19.21 -21.01
C HIS A 745 -34.47 17.87 -20.57
N LEU A 746 -33.73 17.06 -19.81
CA LEU A 746 -34.21 15.80 -19.26
C LEU A 746 -35.22 15.97 -18.12
N GLY A 747 -35.36 17.19 -17.57
CA GLY A 747 -36.26 17.49 -16.45
C GLY A 747 -35.60 17.25 -15.08
N GLY A 748 -34.29 17.45 -14.99
CA GLY A 748 -33.51 17.24 -13.76
C GLY A 748 -34.02 18.02 -12.57
N GLU A 749 -34.24 17.32 -11.45
CA GLU A 749 -34.74 17.95 -10.21
C GLU A 749 -33.64 18.80 -9.52
N ASN A 750 -32.36 18.47 -9.72
CA ASN A 750 -31.19 19.19 -9.18
C ASN A 750 -29.99 19.14 -10.16
N TYR A 751 -28.90 19.85 -9.82
CA TYR A 751 -27.61 19.81 -10.52
C TYR A 751 -26.45 19.88 -9.52
N VAL A 752 -25.48 18.96 -9.60
CA VAL A 752 -24.42 18.77 -8.60
C VAL A 752 -23.08 19.37 -9.02
N PHE A 753 -22.31 19.86 -8.04
CA PHE A 753 -20.91 20.23 -8.13
C PHE A 753 -20.11 19.47 -7.06
N TRP A 754 -19.43 18.40 -7.47
CA TRP A 754 -18.40 17.75 -6.66
C TRP A 754 -17.01 18.33 -6.98
N GLY A 755 -16.32 18.86 -5.97
CA GLY A 755 -15.03 19.53 -6.10
C GLY A 755 -13.82 18.63 -6.39
N GLY A 756 -13.96 17.48 -7.07
CA GLY A 756 -12.92 16.43 -7.18
C GLY A 756 -11.53 16.86 -7.73
N ARG A 757 -11.35 18.07 -8.25
CA ARG A 757 -10.04 18.72 -8.50
C ARG A 757 -9.91 20.12 -7.90
N GLU A 758 -10.96 20.64 -7.30
CA GLU A 758 -11.10 22.01 -6.79
C GLU A 758 -10.45 22.10 -5.40
N GLY A 759 -9.13 22.06 -5.41
CA GLY A 759 -8.30 21.91 -4.22
C GLY A 759 -6.86 21.60 -4.60
N TYR A 760 -5.96 21.56 -3.61
CA TYR A 760 -4.53 21.52 -3.87
C TYR A 760 -3.85 20.18 -3.60
N GLN A 761 -2.70 19.99 -4.24
CA GLN A 761 -1.73 18.94 -3.92
C GLN A 761 -0.62 19.47 -2.98
N SER A 762 -0.23 20.74 -3.10
CA SER A 762 0.70 21.40 -2.18
C SER A 762 0.44 22.90 -2.10
N LEU A 763 0.26 23.42 -0.88
CA LEU A 763 0.06 24.84 -0.64
C LEU A 763 1.26 25.71 -1.08
N LEU A 764 2.44 25.11 -1.31
CA LEU A 764 3.65 25.80 -1.80
C LEU A 764 3.54 26.34 -3.23
N ASN A 765 2.55 25.90 -4.01
CA ASN A 765 2.33 26.33 -5.40
C ASN A 765 0.85 26.69 -5.68
N THR A 766 0.10 27.01 -4.64
CA THR A 766 -1.36 27.21 -4.67
C THR A 766 -1.68 28.61 -4.14
N ASP A 767 -2.40 29.41 -4.92
CA ASP A 767 -2.89 30.71 -4.47
C ASP A 767 -4.33 30.51 -3.97
N MET A 768 -4.45 29.98 -2.75
CA MET A 768 -5.72 29.47 -2.21
C MET A 768 -6.81 30.54 -2.14
N GLU A 769 -6.48 31.80 -1.84
CA GLU A 769 -7.49 32.88 -1.87
C GLU A 769 -7.97 33.11 -3.30
N ARG A 770 -7.05 33.18 -4.27
CA ARG A 770 -7.40 33.38 -5.68
C ARG A 770 -8.19 32.22 -6.27
N GLU A 771 -7.84 30.98 -5.94
CA GLU A 771 -8.54 29.78 -6.36
C GLU A 771 -9.97 29.73 -5.79
N LEU A 772 -10.15 30.03 -4.51
CA LEU A 772 -11.48 30.16 -3.89
C LEU A 772 -12.30 31.29 -4.53
N ASN A 773 -11.67 32.42 -4.86
CA ASN A 773 -12.31 33.53 -5.57
C ASN A 773 -12.71 33.12 -7.00
N HIS A 774 -11.87 32.38 -7.75
CA HIS A 774 -12.19 31.87 -9.07
C HIS A 774 -13.36 30.87 -9.04
N MET A 775 -13.38 29.96 -8.05
CA MET A 775 -14.46 29.00 -7.80
C MET A 775 -15.78 29.71 -7.47
N ALA A 776 -15.74 30.77 -6.66
CA ALA A 776 -16.92 31.59 -6.37
C ALA A 776 -17.49 32.24 -7.65
N ARG A 777 -16.65 32.88 -8.47
CA ARG A 777 -17.08 33.46 -9.77
C ARG A 777 -17.62 32.41 -10.74
N PHE A 778 -17.11 31.19 -10.69
CA PHE A 778 -17.61 30.08 -11.50
C PHE A 778 -19.02 29.65 -11.07
N MET A 779 -19.26 29.55 -9.76
CA MET A 779 -20.56 29.23 -9.19
C MET A 779 -21.58 30.38 -9.39
N GLU A 780 -21.17 31.64 -9.25
CA GLU A 780 -21.98 32.82 -9.64
C GLU A 780 -22.40 32.75 -11.12
N ALA A 781 -21.47 32.42 -12.02
CA ALA A 781 -21.76 32.27 -13.45
C ALA A 781 -22.72 31.09 -13.72
N ALA A 782 -22.60 29.99 -12.98
CA ALA A 782 -23.53 28.86 -13.06
C ALA A 782 -24.94 29.23 -12.57
N VAL A 783 -25.06 29.99 -11.47
CA VAL A 783 -26.33 30.55 -10.98
C VAL A 783 -26.97 31.49 -12.02
N ALA A 784 -26.16 32.38 -12.60
CA ALA A 784 -26.62 33.27 -13.67
C ALA A 784 -27.08 32.48 -14.91
N TYR A 785 -26.39 31.39 -15.26
CA TYR A 785 -26.77 30.54 -16.38
C TYR A 785 -28.05 29.74 -16.12
N LYS A 786 -28.17 29.10 -14.94
CA LYS A 786 -29.40 28.46 -14.44
C LYS A 786 -30.61 29.36 -14.64
N LYS A 787 -30.52 30.61 -14.15
CA LYS A 787 -31.59 31.61 -14.26
C LYS A 787 -31.85 32.03 -15.70
N LYS A 788 -30.80 32.19 -16.52
CA LYS A 788 -30.92 32.53 -17.95
C LYS A 788 -31.64 31.48 -18.77
N ILE A 789 -31.47 30.19 -18.47
CA ILE A 789 -32.13 29.10 -19.21
C ILE A 789 -33.49 28.69 -18.61
N GLY A 790 -33.91 29.27 -17.48
CA GLY A 790 -35.16 28.89 -16.80
C GLY A 790 -35.08 27.55 -16.04
N PHE A 791 -33.87 27.09 -15.71
CA PHE A 791 -33.68 25.87 -14.92
C PHE A 791 -34.04 26.13 -13.45
N ASN A 792 -35.07 25.45 -12.94
CA ASN A 792 -35.53 25.65 -11.56
C ASN A 792 -34.84 24.74 -10.53
N GLY A 793 -34.24 23.63 -10.96
CA GLY A 793 -33.68 22.61 -10.08
C GLY A 793 -32.57 23.11 -9.14
N THR A 794 -32.46 22.51 -7.95
CA THR A 794 -31.51 22.94 -6.91
C THR A 794 -30.07 22.83 -7.40
N LEU A 795 -29.22 23.82 -7.10
CA LEU A 795 -27.78 23.62 -7.25
C LEU A 795 -27.22 23.03 -5.96
N LEU A 796 -26.36 22.03 -6.07
CA LEU A 796 -25.82 21.29 -4.94
C LEU A 796 -24.29 21.35 -4.94
N ILE A 797 -23.68 21.68 -3.79
CA ILE A 797 -22.26 21.39 -3.54
C ILE A 797 -22.17 20.06 -2.79
N GLU A 798 -21.19 19.23 -3.14
CA GLU A 798 -20.99 17.90 -2.54
C GLU A 798 -19.67 17.87 -1.75
N PRO A 799 -19.71 18.03 -0.41
CA PRO A 799 -18.50 18.18 0.35
C PRO A 799 -17.66 16.90 0.39
N LYS A 800 -16.34 17.06 0.29
CA LYS A 800 -15.34 16.00 0.49
C LYS A 800 -14.02 16.61 0.98
N PRO A 801 -13.33 16.02 1.96
CA PRO A 801 -12.10 16.60 2.51
C PRO A 801 -10.89 16.51 1.59
N GLN A 802 -10.76 15.41 0.86
CA GLN A 802 -9.57 15.02 0.10
C GLN A 802 -9.90 13.84 -0.82
N GLU A 803 -8.92 13.41 -1.61
CA GLU A 803 -9.02 12.36 -2.62
C GLU A 803 -9.92 12.70 -3.82
N PRO A 804 -9.33 12.93 -5.01
CA PRO A 804 -7.92 12.78 -5.37
C PRO A 804 -7.03 14.01 -5.03
N THR A 805 -7.59 15.06 -4.42
CA THR A 805 -6.82 16.21 -3.89
C THR A 805 -6.09 15.85 -2.58
N LYS A 806 -5.11 16.66 -2.15
CA LYS A 806 -4.54 16.56 -0.79
C LYS A 806 -5.42 17.30 0.23
N HIS A 807 -6.21 18.27 -0.24
CA HIS A 807 -7.22 19.03 0.48
C HIS A 807 -8.15 19.59 -0.59
N GLN A 808 -9.45 19.27 -0.52
CA GLN A 808 -10.51 19.92 -1.29
C GLN A 808 -11.01 21.14 -0.52
N TYR A 809 -11.54 22.14 -1.23
CA TYR A 809 -11.99 23.39 -0.62
C TYR A 809 -13.39 23.28 0.02
N ASP A 810 -14.25 22.45 -0.54
CA ASP A 810 -15.54 21.99 -0.04
C ASP A 810 -15.35 20.84 0.99
N TRP A 811 -14.54 21.07 2.03
CA TRP A 811 -14.03 20.01 2.93
C TRP A 811 -15.13 19.22 3.68
N ASP A 812 -16.11 19.93 4.23
CA ASP A 812 -17.26 19.40 4.98
C ASP A 812 -18.47 20.36 4.86
N ALA A 813 -19.61 20.00 5.42
CA ALA A 813 -20.85 20.78 5.35
C ALA A 813 -20.69 22.17 5.99
N ALA A 814 -19.96 22.28 7.11
CA ALA A 814 -19.70 23.55 7.79
C ALA A 814 -18.80 24.47 6.95
N THR A 815 -17.74 23.93 6.35
CA THR A 815 -16.81 24.64 5.46
C THR A 815 -17.52 25.10 4.19
N SER A 816 -18.33 24.23 3.59
CA SER A 816 -19.11 24.52 2.38
C SER A 816 -20.19 25.58 2.63
N ALA A 817 -20.92 25.48 3.74
CA ALA A 817 -21.86 26.52 4.19
C ALA A 817 -21.15 27.86 4.44
N ASN A 818 -19.92 27.85 4.98
CA ASN A 818 -19.14 29.06 5.19
C ASN A 818 -18.60 29.67 3.88
N PHE A 819 -18.18 28.85 2.91
CA PHE A 819 -17.84 29.30 1.55
C PHE A 819 -19.04 29.99 0.89
N LEU A 820 -20.20 29.33 0.89
CA LEU A 820 -21.46 29.87 0.36
C LEU A 820 -21.86 31.18 1.05
N ARG A 821 -21.65 31.28 2.37
CA ARG A 821 -21.90 32.50 3.15
C ARG A 821 -20.93 33.63 2.80
N LYS A 822 -19.62 33.35 2.66
CA LYS A 822 -18.58 34.35 2.31
C LYS A 822 -18.87 35.02 0.96
N TYR A 823 -19.32 34.26 -0.03
CA TYR A 823 -19.53 34.73 -1.40
C TYR A 823 -21.00 35.04 -1.75
N GLY A 824 -21.91 35.03 -0.76
CA GLY A 824 -23.33 35.39 -0.97
C GLY A 824 -24.16 34.36 -1.74
N LEU A 825 -23.66 33.13 -1.90
CA LEU A 825 -24.27 32.05 -2.68
C LEU A 825 -25.21 31.14 -1.85
N ILE A 826 -25.29 31.35 -0.53
CA ILE A 826 -26.04 30.49 0.42
C ILE A 826 -27.57 30.42 0.17
N GLY A 827 -28.14 31.35 -0.61
CA GLY A 827 -29.54 31.30 -1.04
C GLY A 827 -29.78 30.58 -2.38
N GLU A 828 -28.72 30.19 -3.10
CA GLU A 828 -28.78 29.62 -4.46
C GLU A 828 -28.43 28.13 -4.49
N PHE A 829 -27.72 27.66 -3.46
CA PHE A 829 -27.19 26.30 -3.33
C PHE A 829 -27.71 25.61 -2.06
N LYS A 830 -27.84 24.29 -2.15
CA LYS A 830 -27.91 23.36 -1.02
C LYS A 830 -26.69 22.43 -1.03
N LEU A 831 -26.64 21.47 -0.12
CA LEU A 831 -25.60 20.44 -0.03
C LEU A 831 -26.13 19.07 -0.44
N ASN A 832 -25.30 18.33 -1.17
CA ASN A 832 -25.36 16.89 -1.36
C ASN A 832 -24.43 16.25 -0.32
N ILE A 833 -24.95 15.47 0.63
CA ILE A 833 -24.13 14.90 1.71
C ILE A 833 -23.90 13.42 1.46
N GLU A 834 -22.65 13.03 1.29
CA GLU A 834 -22.24 11.63 1.14
C GLU A 834 -21.65 11.08 2.45
N CYS A 835 -22.03 9.87 2.83
CA CYS A 835 -21.62 9.27 4.10
C CYS A 835 -20.14 8.79 4.13
N ASN A 836 -19.55 8.34 3.01
CA ASN A 836 -18.11 8.03 2.94
C ASN A 836 -17.29 9.34 2.99
N HIS A 837 -17.72 10.41 2.31
CA HIS A 837 -17.09 11.74 2.43
C HIS A 837 -17.13 12.28 3.88
N ALA A 838 -18.29 12.21 4.55
CA ALA A 838 -18.45 12.64 5.95
C ALA A 838 -17.47 11.92 6.89
N THR A 839 -17.38 10.59 6.76
CA THR A 839 -16.48 9.77 7.59
C THR A 839 -15.00 9.96 7.22
N LEU A 840 -14.67 10.29 5.96
CA LEU A 840 -13.33 10.75 5.57
C LEU A 840 -12.95 12.09 6.20
N ALA A 841 -13.91 12.99 6.45
CA ALA A 841 -13.65 14.31 7.04
C ALA A 841 -13.39 14.23 8.56
N GLY A 842 -13.77 13.12 9.19
CA GLY A 842 -13.68 12.87 10.63
C GLY A 842 -15.04 12.97 11.37
N HIS A 843 -16.13 13.09 10.62
CA HIS A 843 -17.50 13.26 11.13
C HIS A 843 -18.32 11.97 10.97
N SER A 844 -19.48 11.85 11.62
CA SER A 844 -20.49 10.84 11.23
C SER A 844 -21.37 11.40 10.09
N CYS A 845 -22.06 10.52 9.35
CA CYS A 845 -23.00 10.99 8.32
C CYS A 845 -24.15 11.75 8.98
N HIS A 846 -24.66 11.25 10.10
CA HIS A 846 -25.62 11.96 10.96
C HIS A 846 -25.17 13.39 11.36
N HIS A 847 -23.88 13.63 11.66
CA HIS A 847 -23.38 14.96 12.00
C HIS A 847 -23.48 15.94 10.82
N GLU A 848 -23.04 15.51 9.65
CA GLU A 848 -23.05 16.36 8.44
C GLU A 848 -24.48 16.66 7.97
N LEU A 849 -25.38 15.67 8.08
CA LEU A 849 -26.79 15.83 7.77
C LEU A 849 -27.49 16.81 8.73
N GLU A 850 -27.27 16.69 10.05
CA GLU A 850 -27.83 17.65 11.02
C GLU A 850 -27.23 19.05 10.83
N THR A 851 -25.92 19.15 10.56
CA THR A 851 -25.24 20.43 10.28
C THR A 851 -25.80 21.09 9.03
N ALA A 852 -26.04 20.35 7.96
CA ALA A 852 -26.70 20.84 6.76
C ALA A 852 -28.16 21.24 7.05
N ARG A 853 -28.91 20.41 7.79
CA ARG A 853 -30.32 20.64 8.15
C ARG A 853 -30.53 21.92 8.95
N ILE A 854 -29.75 22.15 10.02
CA ILE A 854 -29.91 23.35 10.87
C ILE A 854 -29.49 24.66 10.17
N ASN A 855 -28.72 24.57 9.09
CA ASN A 855 -28.41 25.72 8.22
C ASN A 855 -29.44 25.90 7.08
N GLY A 856 -30.46 25.04 6.97
CA GLY A 856 -31.43 25.02 5.85
C GLY A 856 -30.88 24.46 4.54
N LEU A 857 -29.67 23.89 4.57
CA LEU A 857 -28.89 23.51 3.39
C LEU A 857 -28.98 22.03 3.01
N LEU A 858 -29.60 21.15 3.81
CA LEU A 858 -29.77 19.74 3.43
C LEU A 858 -30.63 19.64 2.15
N GLY A 859 -30.04 19.11 1.07
CA GLY A 859 -30.65 19.03 -0.25
C GLY A 859 -30.74 17.62 -0.80
N ASN A 860 -29.62 16.89 -0.85
CA ASN A 860 -29.56 15.51 -1.36
C ASN A 860 -28.65 14.66 -0.45
N ILE A 861 -28.78 13.33 -0.51
CA ILE A 861 -27.90 12.40 0.20
C ILE A 861 -27.36 11.37 -0.79
N ASP A 862 -26.06 11.11 -0.74
CA ASP A 862 -25.46 9.96 -1.40
C ASP A 862 -25.28 8.80 -0.40
N ALA A 863 -25.98 7.72 -0.72
CA ALA A 863 -26.46 6.68 0.18
C ALA A 863 -25.45 5.53 0.37
N ASN A 864 -24.20 5.88 0.68
CA ASN A 864 -23.09 4.95 0.75
C ASN A 864 -22.53 4.79 2.18
N SER A 865 -21.37 4.15 2.32
CA SER A 865 -20.65 4.00 3.57
C SER A 865 -19.15 3.80 3.34
N GLY A 866 -18.35 4.38 4.22
CA GLY A 866 -16.92 4.09 4.34
C GLY A 866 -16.62 2.77 5.04
N ASP A 867 -15.33 2.50 5.23
CA ASP A 867 -14.81 1.53 6.20
C ASP A 867 -13.93 2.33 7.20
N PRO A 868 -14.24 2.36 8.51
CA PRO A 868 -13.51 3.19 9.48
C PRO A 868 -12.06 2.76 9.79
N GLN A 869 -11.58 1.64 9.24
CA GLN A 869 -10.17 1.23 9.26
C GLN A 869 -9.43 1.61 7.96
N ILE A 870 -10.20 1.83 6.90
CA ILE A 870 -9.79 2.46 5.66
C ILE A 870 -9.80 4.00 5.85
N GLY A 871 -9.53 4.77 4.81
CA GLY A 871 -9.38 6.23 4.85
C GLY A 871 -8.95 6.73 3.48
N TRP A 872 -9.64 6.18 2.50
CA TRP A 872 -9.77 6.51 1.09
C TRP A 872 -11.20 6.03 0.75
N ASP A 873 -11.72 6.41 -0.41
CA ASP A 873 -13.11 6.11 -0.75
C ASP A 873 -13.37 4.62 -1.05
N THR A 874 -14.32 4.04 -0.31
CA THR A 874 -14.74 2.64 -0.48
C THR A 874 -16.08 2.51 -1.18
N ASP A 875 -16.94 3.53 -1.11
CA ASP A 875 -18.18 3.67 -1.89
C ASP A 875 -19.02 2.39 -1.73
N GLN A 876 -19.18 1.91 -0.49
CA GLN A 876 -19.98 0.73 -0.16
C GLN A 876 -21.44 1.13 -0.04
N PHE A 877 -22.38 0.23 -0.34
CA PHE A 877 -23.79 0.47 -0.01
C PHE A 877 -23.95 0.61 1.50
N LEU A 878 -24.83 1.50 1.96
CA LEU A 878 -25.11 1.65 3.39
C LEU A 878 -25.84 0.40 3.91
N MET A 879 -25.13 -0.40 4.73
CA MET A 879 -25.63 -1.66 5.32
C MET A 879 -25.80 -1.57 6.85
N ASP A 880 -25.41 -0.47 7.48
CA ASP A 880 -25.60 -0.27 8.92
C ASP A 880 -26.99 0.33 9.21
N VAL A 881 -27.86 -0.50 9.80
CA VAL A 881 -29.21 -0.11 10.20
C VAL A 881 -29.22 0.98 11.28
N ALA A 882 -28.18 1.06 12.12
CA ALA A 882 -28.09 2.10 13.15
C ALA A 882 -27.81 3.47 12.50
N GLU A 883 -26.77 3.60 11.68
CA GLU A 883 -26.50 4.86 10.97
C GLU A 883 -27.68 5.21 10.03
N ALA A 884 -28.27 4.24 9.32
CA ALA A 884 -29.47 4.47 8.51
C ALA A 884 -30.67 4.97 9.33
N THR A 885 -30.84 4.54 10.58
CA THR A 885 -31.88 5.06 11.48
C THR A 885 -31.61 6.52 11.86
N LEU A 886 -30.34 6.90 12.09
CA LEU A 886 -29.96 8.28 12.41
C LEU A 886 -30.08 9.22 11.18
N VAL A 887 -29.67 8.73 10.01
CA VAL A 887 -29.85 9.37 8.70
C VAL A 887 -31.34 9.65 8.46
N MET A 888 -32.20 8.63 8.55
CA MET A 888 -33.65 8.82 8.35
C MET A 888 -34.30 9.70 9.42
N GLN A 889 -33.86 9.64 10.69
CA GLN A 889 -34.33 10.59 11.71
C GLN A 889 -34.04 12.04 11.31
N THR A 890 -32.91 12.31 10.67
CA THR A 890 -32.54 13.64 10.18
C THR A 890 -33.38 14.07 8.97
N VAL A 891 -33.67 13.14 8.06
CA VAL A 891 -34.57 13.39 6.91
C VAL A 891 -36.01 13.70 7.37
N ILE A 892 -36.54 12.98 8.37
CA ILE A 892 -37.86 13.28 8.93
C ILE A 892 -37.87 14.68 9.58
N LYS A 893 -36.84 15.04 10.36
CA LYS A 893 -36.65 16.39 10.93
C LYS A 893 -36.46 17.50 9.87
N ASN A 894 -36.16 17.15 8.62
CA ASN A 894 -36.01 18.08 7.50
C ASN A 894 -37.32 18.25 6.70
N GLY A 895 -38.33 17.40 6.93
CA GLY A 895 -39.53 17.33 6.10
C GLY A 895 -39.28 16.64 4.75
N GLY A 896 -38.45 15.59 4.74
CA GLY A 896 -38.07 14.86 3.52
C GLY A 896 -36.82 15.42 2.84
N LEU A 897 -36.56 15.01 1.61
CA LEU A 897 -35.43 15.49 0.79
C LEU A 897 -35.84 16.22 -0.50
N ALA A 898 -37.11 16.14 -0.91
CA ALA A 898 -37.57 16.68 -2.19
C ALA A 898 -37.19 18.18 -2.35
N PRO A 899 -36.65 18.61 -3.52
CA PRO A 899 -36.48 17.87 -4.78
C PRO A 899 -35.24 16.94 -4.87
N GLY A 900 -34.41 16.83 -3.83
CA GLY A 900 -33.37 15.78 -3.75
C GLY A 900 -33.94 14.40 -3.38
N GLY A 901 -33.05 13.46 -3.07
CA GLY A 901 -33.38 12.09 -2.65
C GLY A 901 -32.13 11.34 -2.17
N PHE A 902 -32.24 10.01 -2.06
CA PHE A 902 -31.11 9.11 -1.80
C PHE A 902 -30.56 8.55 -3.13
N ASN A 903 -29.43 9.06 -3.60
CA ASN A 903 -28.73 8.47 -4.74
C ASN A 903 -27.70 7.44 -4.25
N PHE A 904 -27.65 6.26 -4.86
CA PHE A 904 -26.68 5.24 -4.49
C PHE A 904 -25.35 5.49 -5.19
N ASP A 905 -24.57 6.47 -4.71
CA ASP A 905 -23.14 6.58 -5.06
C ASP A 905 -22.31 5.49 -4.36
N ALA A 906 -22.60 4.25 -4.75
CA ALA A 906 -21.99 3.04 -4.21
C ALA A 906 -21.67 2.05 -5.34
N LYS A 907 -20.49 1.43 -5.27
CA LYS A 907 -19.98 0.46 -6.24
C LYS A 907 -20.03 -0.96 -5.70
N LEU A 908 -20.27 -1.93 -6.59
CA LEU A 908 -19.99 -3.33 -6.29
C LEU A 908 -18.52 -3.52 -5.91
N ARG A 909 -18.25 -4.44 -4.98
CA ARG A 909 -16.88 -4.84 -4.60
C ARG A 909 -16.11 -5.35 -5.83
N ARG A 910 -14.79 -5.36 -5.77
CA ARG A 910 -13.95 -5.71 -6.94
C ARG A 910 -14.15 -7.17 -7.36
N GLU A 911 -14.44 -8.02 -6.39
CA GLU A 911 -14.70 -9.45 -6.48
C GLU A 911 -16.17 -9.82 -6.74
N SER A 912 -17.11 -8.89 -6.60
CA SER A 912 -18.51 -9.04 -7.03
C SER A 912 -18.61 -8.75 -8.53
N THR A 913 -18.50 -9.79 -9.36
CA THR A 913 -18.35 -9.68 -10.81
C THR A 913 -19.63 -9.85 -11.60
N ASP A 914 -20.72 -10.30 -10.98
CA ASP A 914 -21.81 -10.94 -11.70
C ASP A 914 -23.00 -9.98 -11.82
N VAL A 915 -23.80 -10.07 -12.90
CA VAL A 915 -24.84 -9.05 -13.16
C VAL A 915 -25.97 -9.04 -12.12
N GLU A 916 -26.16 -10.12 -11.37
CA GLU A 916 -27.10 -10.17 -10.24
C GLU A 916 -26.59 -9.43 -8.99
N ASP A 917 -25.27 -9.29 -8.80
CA ASP A 917 -24.69 -8.53 -7.68
C ASP A 917 -25.23 -7.08 -7.68
N LEU A 918 -25.45 -6.49 -8.87
CA LEU A 918 -25.98 -5.14 -9.03
C LEU A 918 -27.35 -4.99 -8.36
N PHE A 919 -28.24 -5.97 -8.53
CA PHE A 919 -29.55 -6.00 -7.86
C PHE A 919 -29.39 -6.29 -6.37
N ILE A 920 -28.60 -7.31 -6.00
CA ILE A 920 -28.42 -7.72 -4.60
C ILE A 920 -27.90 -6.56 -3.73
N ALA A 921 -26.93 -5.80 -4.23
CA ALA A 921 -26.35 -4.67 -3.51
C ALA A 921 -27.33 -3.49 -3.36
N HIS A 922 -28.03 -3.10 -4.44
CA HIS A 922 -29.03 -2.04 -4.39
C HIS A 922 -30.22 -2.42 -3.48
N ILE A 923 -30.74 -3.64 -3.59
CA ILE A 923 -31.83 -4.16 -2.75
C ILE A 923 -31.47 -4.06 -1.27
N ALA A 924 -30.25 -4.47 -0.90
CA ALA A 924 -29.80 -4.45 0.49
C ALA A 924 -29.58 -3.01 1.02
N GLY A 925 -29.12 -2.07 0.19
CA GLY A 925 -29.05 -0.64 0.55
C GLY A 925 -30.45 -0.01 0.74
N MET A 926 -31.36 -0.28 -0.19
CA MET A 926 -32.77 0.19 -0.14
C MET A 926 -33.50 -0.38 1.08
N ASP A 927 -33.36 -1.68 1.38
CA ASP A 927 -33.93 -2.30 2.57
C ASP A 927 -33.34 -1.75 3.87
N THR A 928 -32.04 -1.45 3.91
CA THR A 928 -31.38 -0.88 5.10
C THR A 928 -31.93 0.51 5.43
N LEU A 929 -32.09 1.37 4.42
CA LEU A 929 -32.71 2.69 4.60
C LEU A 929 -34.21 2.59 4.92
N ALA A 930 -34.96 1.68 4.29
CA ALA A 930 -36.37 1.44 4.61
C ALA A 930 -36.60 0.93 6.05
N ARG A 931 -35.71 0.09 6.57
CA ARG A 931 -35.70 -0.27 8.00
C ARG A 931 -35.33 0.93 8.86
N GLY A 932 -34.33 1.73 8.46
CA GLY A 932 -33.96 2.99 9.11
C GLY A 932 -35.14 3.95 9.26
N LEU A 933 -35.99 4.08 8.23
CA LEU A 933 -37.21 4.91 8.26
C LEU A 933 -38.24 4.40 9.28
N ARG A 934 -38.56 3.09 9.26
CA ARG A 934 -39.46 2.48 10.26
C ARG A 934 -38.94 2.68 11.69
N ASN A 935 -37.64 2.47 11.90
CA ASN A 935 -36.99 2.62 13.20
C ASN A 935 -36.97 4.09 13.67
N ALA A 936 -36.73 5.04 12.75
CA ALA A 936 -36.74 6.47 13.03
C ALA A 936 -38.14 7.01 13.35
N ALA A 937 -39.17 6.55 12.61
CA ALA A 937 -40.56 6.87 12.90
C ALA A 937 -40.96 6.37 14.30
N LYS A 938 -40.65 5.11 14.64
CA LYS A 938 -40.87 4.54 15.97
C LYS A 938 -40.26 5.39 17.10
N LEU A 939 -39.05 5.93 16.92
CA LEU A 939 -38.40 6.81 17.90
C LEU A 939 -39.09 8.17 18.06
N ILE A 940 -39.71 8.67 16.99
CA ILE A 940 -40.44 9.95 16.99
C ILE A 940 -41.83 9.78 17.61
N GLU A 941 -42.50 8.66 17.33
CA GLU A 941 -43.81 8.29 17.89
C GLU A 941 -43.73 7.93 19.39
N ASP A 942 -42.69 7.22 19.83
CA ASP A 942 -42.41 6.95 21.25
C ASP A 942 -42.10 8.23 22.04
N GLY A 943 -41.34 9.15 21.42
CA GLY A 943 -41.05 10.47 21.97
C GLY A 943 -40.10 10.52 23.18
N SER A 944 -39.69 9.39 23.77
CA SER A 944 -38.83 9.39 24.97
C SER A 944 -37.49 10.09 24.76
N LEU A 945 -36.92 9.98 23.55
CA LEU A 945 -35.68 10.67 23.19
C LEU A 945 -35.90 12.19 23.10
N SER A 946 -37.02 12.62 22.49
CA SER A 946 -37.41 14.03 22.37
C SER A 946 -37.70 14.66 23.74
N ASP A 947 -38.38 13.95 24.64
CA ASP A 947 -38.65 14.41 26.00
C ASP A 947 -37.38 14.44 26.89
N LEU A 948 -36.44 13.48 26.70
CA LEU A 948 -35.12 13.52 27.33
C LEU A 948 -34.34 14.78 26.92
N VAL A 949 -34.35 15.12 25.62
CA VAL A 949 -33.72 16.35 25.10
C VAL A 949 -34.43 17.60 25.63
N ARG A 950 -35.77 17.64 25.60
CA ARG A 950 -36.56 18.77 26.13
C ARG A 950 -36.28 19.02 27.61
N LYS A 951 -36.29 17.97 28.45
CA LYS A 951 -35.95 18.04 29.88
C LYS A 951 -34.52 18.55 30.14
N ARG A 952 -33.58 18.30 29.22
CA ARG A 952 -32.18 18.78 29.31
C ARG A 952 -32.07 20.30 29.15
N TYR A 953 -32.99 20.95 28.43
CA TYR A 953 -32.98 22.38 28.17
C TYR A 953 -34.10 23.17 28.88
N GLN A 954 -34.98 22.50 29.63
CA GLN A 954 -36.17 23.10 30.27
C GLN A 954 -35.91 24.36 31.15
N SER A 955 -34.68 24.61 31.59
CA SER A 955 -34.32 25.88 32.25
C SER A 955 -34.48 27.12 31.36
N PHE A 956 -34.36 26.95 30.04
CA PHE A 956 -34.50 28.02 29.05
C PHE A 956 -35.98 28.39 28.78
N ASP A 957 -36.93 27.50 29.11
CA ASP A 957 -38.38 27.77 29.12
C ASP A 957 -38.81 28.82 30.19
N SER A 958 -37.86 29.40 30.94
CA SER A 958 -38.10 30.42 31.98
C SER A 958 -38.01 31.85 31.44
N GLU A 959 -38.51 32.84 32.20
CA GLU A 959 -38.46 34.25 31.80
C GLU A 959 -37.04 34.74 31.49
N LEU A 960 -36.04 34.39 32.33
CA LEU A 960 -34.64 34.73 32.05
C LEU A 960 -34.07 33.91 30.88
N GLY A 961 -34.48 32.65 30.74
CA GLY A 961 -34.10 31.80 29.61
C GLY A 961 -34.53 32.40 28.27
N ALA A 962 -35.82 32.74 28.15
CA ALA A 962 -36.36 33.44 26.99
C ALA A 962 -35.74 34.84 26.77
N ALA A 963 -35.32 35.53 27.84
CA ALA A 963 -34.56 36.78 27.71
C ALA A 963 -33.14 36.57 27.16
N ILE A 964 -32.46 35.47 27.51
CA ILE A 964 -31.18 35.07 26.92
C ILE A 964 -31.36 34.70 25.44
N GLU A 965 -32.29 33.80 25.13
CA GLU A 965 -32.51 33.31 23.76
C GLU A 965 -33.01 34.39 22.80
N SER A 966 -33.76 35.38 23.29
CA SER A 966 -34.16 36.55 22.49
C SER A 966 -33.15 37.72 22.50
N GLY A 967 -31.94 37.52 23.06
CA GLY A 967 -30.85 38.51 23.04
C GLY A 967 -31.10 39.76 23.88
N LYS A 968 -31.93 39.67 24.92
CA LYS A 968 -32.34 40.79 25.80
C LYS A 968 -31.65 40.80 27.16
N ALA A 969 -30.99 39.71 27.55
CA ALA A 969 -30.20 39.65 28.77
C ALA A 969 -28.75 40.11 28.50
N ASP A 970 -28.28 41.08 29.30
CA ASP A 970 -26.89 41.55 29.32
C ASP A 970 -26.06 40.86 30.40
N PHE A 971 -24.75 41.11 30.44
CA PHE A 971 -23.85 40.46 31.41
C PHE A 971 -24.09 40.98 32.83
N GLU A 972 -24.53 42.21 33.00
CA GLU A 972 -24.87 42.84 34.27
C GLU A 972 -26.10 42.18 34.92
N LEU A 973 -27.16 41.90 34.15
CA LEU A 973 -28.33 41.13 34.60
C LEU A 973 -27.94 39.69 34.94
N LEU A 974 -27.09 39.06 34.12
CA LEU A 974 -26.69 37.66 34.32
C LEU A 974 -25.73 37.49 35.50
N GLU A 975 -24.79 38.40 35.73
CA GLU A 975 -23.95 38.45 36.93
C GLU A 975 -24.82 38.62 38.18
N LYS A 976 -25.74 39.58 38.16
CA LYS A 976 -26.69 39.78 39.28
C LYS A 976 -27.49 38.51 39.56
N LYS A 977 -27.97 37.80 38.53
CA LYS A 977 -28.71 36.54 38.70
C LYS A 977 -27.83 35.40 39.22
N ALA A 978 -26.58 35.30 38.78
CA ALA A 978 -25.62 34.34 39.32
C ALA A 978 -25.33 34.61 40.81
N LEU A 979 -25.19 35.88 41.21
CA LEU A 979 -25.02 36.28 42.61
C LEU A 979 -26.27 36.03 43.47
N GLU A 980 -27.48 36.18 42.91
CA GLU A 980 -28.75 35.85 43.57
C GLU A 980 -28.96 34.33 43.75
N TRP A 981 -28.40 33.49 42.87
CA TRP A 981 -28.65 32.04 42.84
C TRP A 981 -27.53 31.19 43.45
N GLY A 982 -26.27 31.64 43.38
CA GLY A 982 -25.11 30.86 43.82
C GLY A 982 -24.76 29.70 42.88
N GLU A 983 -24.09 28.68 43.41
CA GLU A 983 -23.54 27.57 42.64
C GLU A 983 -24.63 26.73 41.92
N PRO A 984 -24.60 26.60 40.58
CA PRO A 984 -25.64 25.91 39.83
C PRO A 984 -25.59 24.38 39.98
N LYS A 985 -26.75 23.75 40.10
CA LYS A 985 -26.88 22.28 40.14
C LYS A 985 -27.02 21.71 38.73
N VAL A 986 -25.91 21.17 38.20
CA VAL A 986 -25.88 20.57 36.84
C VAL A 986 -26.46 19.15 36.84
N PRO A 987 -27.48 18.83 36.02
CA PRO A 987 -28.02 17.48 35.90
C PRO A 987 -27.12 16.54 35.07
N SER A 988 -27.19 15.24 35.34
CA SER A 988 -26.53 14.18 34.56
C SER A 988 -27.06 14.15 33.12
N GLY A 989 -26.16 14.08 32.13
CA GLY A 989 -26.50 14.21 30.69
C GLY A 989 -27.22 13.02 30.03
N LYS A 990 -27.31 11.86 30.69
CA LYS A 990 -28.09 10.67 30.27
C LYS A 990 -27.78 10.11 28.87
N GLN A 991 -26.52 10.17 28.43
CA GLN A 991 -26.11 9.64 27.12
C GLN A 991 -26.43 8.14 26.98
N GLU A 992 -26.09 7.32 27.96
CA GLU A 992 -26.27 5.87 27.93
C GLU A 992 -27.76 5.46 27.93
N LEU A 993 -28.62 6.32 28.50
CA LEU A 993 -30.08 6.17 28.44
C LEU A 993 -30.62 6.54 27.05
N ALA A 994 -30.12 7.61 26.44
CA ALA A 994 -30.48 7.97 25.06
C ALA A 994 -30.03 6.90 24.06
N GLU A 995 -28.83 6.34 24.24
CA GLU A 995 -28.32 5.20 23.45
C GLU A 995 -29.15 3.93 23.67
N MET A 996 -29.60 3.64 24.90
CA MET A 996 -30.49 2.51 25.19
C MET A 996 -31.90 2.70 24.58
N ILE A 997 -32.46 3.92 24.62
CA ILE A 997 -33.74 4.24 23.95
C ILE A 997 -33.58 4.02 22.44
N PHE A 998 -32.52 4.55 21.84
CA PHE A 998 -32.19 4.36 20.42
C PHE A 998 -32.05 2.87 20.05
N GLN A 999 -31.28 2.08 20.82
CA GLN A 999 -31.12 0.64 20.60
C GLN A 999 -32.44 -0.13 20.70
N SER A 1000 -33.41 0.32 21.50
CA SER A 1000 -34.73 -0.34 21.61
C SER A 1000 -35.62 -0.15 20.38
N ALA A 1001 -35.22 0.71 19.43
CA ALA A 1001 -35.89 0.91 18.16
C ALA A 1001 -35.29 0.15 16.96
N LEU A 1002 -34.12 -0.49 17.11
CA LEU A 1002 -33.37 -1.10 16.00
C LEU A 1002 -33.90 -2.44 15.51
#